data_AF-A0A364KS79-F1
#
_entry.id   AF-A0A364KS79-F1
#
_cell.length_a   1.000
_cell.length_b   1.000
_cell.length_c   1.000
_cell.angle_alpha   90.00
_cell.angle_beta   90.00
_cell.angle_gamma   90.00
#
_symmetry.space_group_name_H-M   'P 1'
#
loop_
_entity.id
_entity.type
_entity.pdbx_description
1 polymer ?
#
loop_
_entity_poly.entity_id
_entity_poly.type
_entity_poly.pdbx_seq_one_letter_code
_entity_poly.pdbx_strand_id
1 'polypeptide(L)'
;MISKSFLLLFSAFVPFIQAAFVHPGAMHTAADFTRIKNYVAAKSTPWYTGWELLLNSSYAQSTYTSHAVATIYRGDDGIHAQNYALLYDDAAAMYQLAIRWRISGDATYADAAVNLLNSWGTTLKLISGNPDQWLATGLYGYQLANAAEIMRDYSGWSSTDFATFQHMMEDVFAAQNEYFLLTHNGSANIPYANWDLCNMASMLSIGILNDNATKYDWVLDYFYNGWGHGAVGNKTNFIIANFTESGSSKILSQGQEAGRDQGHATLDFTLAGVLAQQAYNQGTDLFAAVGNAFLKGSEYVSKYNVGYDVPYTTYVSYEGTQSVISDSARGDVRPGFELLYAHYNDLKKLNASWTGRYRDYVNSNISAGVEGGGGLWHTHDDLERIRNGVLNNEEPWKSAYANFSINSYSQANYTMKGPYSVLCRGSCSNYTSFSQDVRAAYQNALMWYITKEQGHWDRATTILDSWGSNLTNIIGTDTSLLVGLEGDFFANAGEIMRWEGNWTEKGAAAIGTSGFSNQLYWLFARQSVVIGQANYGMVSIKGLLSFGVYLDDVQMYNYALHAWQNDLCAGIYGNFDPATGQSAETGRDQQHSQGGLGWTAEAARVVQSQGTDLYSFDNNMLLKAAEYAAQYNLGYDVPYDEKFYRCEAILVNGPWSGPSPMGRGYQSSPSVWDILYYQYVVKRGVTAPWLTKIKKAIDSIGGERIGTTNIDDHPSWGDLIWSYPGKGSFLNNDSYTIWGGGEIGQNGTGNLNLT
;
A
#
# COMPACT_ATOMS: atom_id res chain seq x y z
N MET A 1 68.10 62.61 -8.82
CA MET A 1 68.21 61.75 -7.62
C MET A 1 66.80 61.36 -7.19
N ILE A 2 66.41 60.11 -7.41
CA ILE A 2 65.10 59.57 -7.04
C ILE A 2 65.27 58.87 -5.68
N SER A 3 64.58 59.33 -4.63
CA SER A 3 64.51 58.60 -3.35
C SER A 3 63.18 57.85 -3.25
N LYS A 4 63.27 56.54 -3.06
CA LYS A 4 62.16 55.65 -2.73
C LYS A 4 61.73 55.87 -1.28
N SER A 5 60.43 55.98 -1.03
CA SER A 5 59.83 55.78 0.29
C SER A 5 58.77 54.68 0.16
N PHE A 6 58.97 53.60 0.92
CA PHE A 6 58.05 52.49 1.11
C PHE A 6 56.87 52.93 1.99
N LEU A 7 55.64 52.64 1.58
CA LEU A 7 54.49 52.56 2.48
C LEU A 7 54.01 51.10 2.49
N LEU A 8 54.05 50.46 3.66
CA LEU A 8 53.45 49.16 3.93
C LEU A 8 51.93 49.32 4.04
N LEU A 9 51.17 48.58 3.22
CA LEU A 9 49.75 48.34 3.39
C LEU A 9 49.56 47.00 4.11
N PHE A 10 49.05 47.06 5.35
CA PHE A 10 48.54 45.90 6.06
C PHE A 10 47.20 45.49 5.44
N SER A 11 47.16 44.35 4.74
CA SER A 11 45.90 43.68 4.39
C SER A 11 45.33 43.03 5.65
N ALA A 12 44.17 43.51 6.10
CA ALA A 12 43.39 42.86 7.14
C ALA A 12 42.88 41.50 6.59
N PHE A 13 43.37 40.40 7.15
CA PHE A 13 42.75 39.09 7.00
C PHE A 13 41.45 39.09 7.80
N VAL A 14 40.31 39.10 7.12
CA VAL A 14 39.04 38.71 7.72
C VAL A 14 39.00 37.18 7.67
N PRO A 15 39.03 36.46 8.80
CA PRO A 15 38.82 35.02 8.76
C PRO A 15 37.39 34.76 8.27
N PHE A 16 37.26 33.99 7.19
CA PHE A 16 35.97 33.37 6.86
C PHE A 16 35.65 32.40 8.01
N ILE A 17 34.74 32.80 8.89
CA ILE A 17 34.14 31.88 9.86
C ILE A 17 33.20 31.00 9.04
N GLN A 18 33.62 29.76 8.78
CA GLN A 18 32.72 28.73 8.26
C GLN A 18 31.68 28.43 9.33
N ALA A 19 30.39 28.55 8.99
CA ALA A 19 29.32 28.24 9.92
C ALA A 19 29.40 26.75 10.30
N ALA A 20 29.21 26.43 11.58
CA ALA A 20 29.11 25.05 12.03
C ALA A 20 27.86 24.39 11.42
N PHE A 21 27.91 23.07 11.19
CA PHE A 21 26.74 22.33 10.73
C PHE A 21 25.59 22.43 11.73
N VAL A 22 24.36 22.45 11.19
CA VAL A 22 23.13 22.40 11.99
C VAL A 22 22.83 20.95 12.34
N HIS A 23 22.47 20.72 13.60
CA HIS A 23 22.16 19.39 14.10
C HIS A 23 20.91 19.32 15.01
N PRO A 24 20.07 18.27 14.87
CA PRO A 24 20.02 17.41 13.70
C PRO A 24 19.77 18.25 12.45
N GLY A 25 20.40 17.93 11.32
CA GLY A 25 20.28 18.75 10.12
C GLY A 25 20.59 18.06 8.80
N ALA A 26 20.61 16.73 8.76
CA ALA A 26 20.54 15.99 7.51
C ALA A 26 19.09 16.03 6.98
N MET A 27 18.31 14.94 7.04
CA MET A 27 16.92 14.95 6.55
C MET A 27 15.95 15.74 7.43
N HIS A 28 16.19 15.81 8.74
CA HIS A 28 15.30 16.47 9.71
C HIS A 28 16.04 17.44 10.60
N THR A 29 15.38 18.55 10.90
CA THR A 29 15.84 19.54 11.88
C THR A 29 15.11 19.41 13.22
N ALA A 30 15.66 20.05 14.27
CA ALA A 30 14.95 20.17 15.54
C ALA A 30 13.57 20.87 15.40
N ALA A 31 13.46 21.80 14.45
CA ALA A 31 12.21 22.48 14.14
C ALA A 31 11.20 21.53 13.47
N ASP A 32 11.67 20.61 12.62
CA ASP A 32 10.81 19.59 12.02
C ASP A 32 10.24 18.65 13.08
N PHE A 33 11.08 18.14 14.00
CA PHE A 33 10.58 17.29 15.09
C PHE A 33 9.63 18.03 16.04
N THR A 34 9.89 19.30 16.32
CA THR A 34 8.94 20.13 17.08
C THR A 34 7.61 20.25 16.36
N ARG A 35 7.62 20.52 15.05
CA ARG A 35 6.41 20.60 14.22
C ARG A 35 5.65 19.27 14.19
N ILE A 36 6.34 18.17 13.91
CA ILE A 36 5.75 16.82 13.85
C ILE A 36 5.14 16.46 15.21
N LYS A 37 5.87 16.66 16.32
CA LYS A 37 5.38 16.38 17.67
C LYS A 37 4.11 17.16 17.99
N ASN A 38 4.04 18.44 17.60
CA ASN A 38 2.85 19.25 17.80
C ASN A 38 1.65 18.70 17.00
N TYR A 39 1.83 18.32 15.72
CA TYR A 39 0.76 17.73 14.93
C TYR A 39 0.33 16.36 15.43
N VAL A 40 1.26 15.51 15.86
CA VAL A 40 0.97 14.20 16.47
C VAL A 40 0.22 14.36 17.79
N ALA A 41 0.66 15.26 18.67
CA ALA A 41 -0.02 15.55 19.94
C ALA A 41 -1.42 16.11 19.71
N ALA A 42 -1.60 16.95 18.69
CA ALA A 42 -2.89 17.48 18.25
C ALA A 42 -3.72 16.49 17.43
N LYS A 43 -3.23 15.26 17.19
CA LYS A 43 -3.86 14.23 16.37
C LYS A 43 -4.27 14.73 14.97
N SER A 44 -3.45 15.58 14.37
CA SER A 44 -3.73 16.17 13.06
C SER A 44 -3.29 15.24 11.92
N THR A 45 -4.22 14.93 11.01
CA THR A 45 -3.95 14.21 9.75
C THR A 45 -3.27 15.15 8.74
N PRO A 46 -2.24 14.69 7.98
CA PRO A 46 -1.77 13.30 7.85
C PRO A 46 -0.73 12.84 8.88
N TRP A 47 -0.15 13.74 9.69
CA TRP A 47 0.95 13.38 10.61
C TRP A 47 0.58 12.34 11.66
N TYR A 48 -0.63 12.43 12.21
CA TYR A 48 -1.09 11.46 13.21
C TYR A 48 -1.36 10.09 12.58
N THR A 49 -1.92 10.03 11.37
CA THR A 49 -2.09 8.77 10.63
C THR A 49 -0.74 8.11 10.34
N GLY A 50 0.24 8.88 9.85
CA GLY A 50 1.61 8.38 9.68
C GLY A 50 2.28 7.96 10.99
N TRP A 51 1.96 8.62 12.09
CA TRP A 51 2.41 8.22 13.42
C TRP A 51 1.79 6.89 13.87
N GLU A 52 0.50 6.67 13.65
CA GLU A 52 -0.16 5.41 13.96
C GLU A 52 0.40 4.25 13.12
N LEU A 53 0.68 4.46 11.84
CA LEU A 53 1.39 3.49 11.02
C LEU A 53 2.79 3.17 11.57
N LEU A 54 3.54 4.20 11.96
CA LEU A 54 4.84 4.03 12.61
C LEU A 54 4.71 3.29 13.95
N LEU A 55 3.62 3.47 14.69
CA LEU A 55 3.40 2.74 15.93
C LEU A 55 3.26 1.23 15.72
N ASN A 56 2.65 0.84 14.59
CA ASN A 56 2.35 -0.54 14.23
C ASN A 56 3.47 -1.24 13.43
N SER A 57 4.42 -0.49 12.88
CA SER A 57 5.55 -1.07 12.13
C SER A 57 6.39 -2.00 13.00
N SER A 58 6.69 -3.20 12.49
CA SER A 58 7.60 -4.17 13.12
C SER A 58 9.02 -3.62 13.29
N TYR A 59 9.44 -2.70 12.41
CA TYR A 59 10.74 -2.02 12.46
C TYR A 59 10.81 -0.95 13.56
N ALA A 60 9.66 -0.46 14.03
CA ALA A 60 9.58 0.61 15.03
C ALA A 60 9.42 0.10 16.48
N GLN A 61 9.57 -1.22 16.71
CA GLN A 61 9.41 -1.83 18.03
C GLN A 61 10.74 -1.85 18.78
N SER A 62 10.73 -1.46 20.06
CA SER A 62 11.94 -1.45 20.92
C SER A 62 12.55 -2.84 21.15
N THR A 63 11.83 -3.91 20.78
CA THR A 63 12.31 -5.30 20.81
C THR A 63 13.01 -5.75 19.54
N TYR A 64 13.14 -4.89 18.51
CA TYR A 64 13.83 -5.22 17.26
C TYR A 64 15.32 -5.51 17.54
N THR A 65 15.85 -6.57 16.93
CA THR A 65 17.23 -7.05 17.16
C THR A 65 18.10 -6.91 15.93
N SER A 66 19.38 -6.58 16.13
CA SER A 66 20.30 -6.32 15.01
C SER A 66 20.64 -7.58 14.21
N HIS A 67 20.82 -7.38 12.90
CA HIS A 67 21.37 -8.34 11.95
C HIS A 67 22.80 -7.99 11.51
N ALA A 68 23.56 -7.25 12.33
CA ALA A 68 24.89 -6.79 11.99
C ALA A 68 25.85 -7.92 11.58
N VAL A 69 26.47 -7.76 10.42
CA VAL A 69 27.46 -8.68 9.85
C VAL A 69 28.69 -7.92 9.35
N ALA A 70 29.84 -8.61 9.30
CA ALA A 70 31.11 -7.98 8.95
C ALA A 70 31.20 -7.56 7.48
N THR A 71 30.51 -8.27 6.59
CA THR A 71 30.48 -7.97 5.15
C THR A 71 29.07 -8.04 4.60
N ILE A 72 28.69 -7.01 3.87
CA ILE A 72 27.47 -6.99 3.06
C ILE A 72 27.82 -7.28 1.60
N TYR A 73 27.12 -8.24 1.00
CA TYR A 73 27.22 -8.62 -0.40
C TYR A 73 25.95 -8.22 -1.14
N ARG A 74 26.10 -7.46 -2.23
CA ARG A 74 25.02 -7.12 -3.16
C ARG A 74 25.39 -7.46 -4.60
N GLY A 75 24.43 -8.04 -5.32
CA GLY A 75 24.66 -8.61 -6.64
C GLY A 75 25.38 -9.97 -6.60
N ASP A 76 25.31 -10.71 -7.72
CA ASP A 76 25.97 -12.01 -7.86
C ASP A 76 27.43 -11.83 -8.28
N ASP A 77 28.37 -12.17 -7.39
CA ASP A 77 29.81 -12.19 -7.63
C ASP A 77 30.36 -13.59 -7.96
N GLY A 78 29.48 -14.59 -8.04
CA GLY A 78 29.81 -16.00 -8.29
C GLY A 78 30.43 -16.75 -7.10
N ILE A 79 30.57 -16.11 -5.93
CA ILE A 79 31.23 -16.68 -4.74
C ILE A 79 30.35 -16.57 -3.49
N HIS A 80 29.72 -15.42 -3.26
CA HIS A 80 28.99 -15.09 -2.04
C HIS A 80 27.51 -14.87 -2.32
N ALA A 81 26.65 -15.41 -1.45
CA ALA A 81 25.23 -15.13 -1.50
C ALA A 81 24.96 -13.68 -1.09
N GLN A 82 23.99 -13.04 -1.76
CA GLN A 82 23.54 -11.70 -1.41
C GLN A 82 22.90 -11.69 -0.01
N ASN A 83 23.27 -10.72 0.82
CA ASN A 83 22.76 -10.56 2.19
C ASN A 83 22.42 -9.11 2.55
N TYR A 84 22.42 -8.20 1.57
CA TYR A 84 22.20 -6.77 1.77
C TYR A 84 20.84 -6.41 2.40
N ALA A 85 19.87 -7.33 2.39
CA ALA A 85 18.60 -7.18 3.11
C ALA A 85 18.78 -6.98 4.62
N LEU A 86 19.77 -7.66 5.21
CA LEU A 86 20.10 -7.50 6.63
C LEU A 86 20.41 -6.04 6.98
N LEU A 87 21.06 -5.31 6.07
CA LEU A 87 21.43 -3.91 6.29
C LEU A 87 20.26 -2.96 6.04
N TYR A 88 19.46 -3.15 4.98
CA TYR A 88 18.37 -2.20 4.71
C TYR A 88 17.21 -2.34 5.70
N ASP A 89 16.93 -3.55 6.19
CA ASP A 89 15.91 -3.79 7.21
C ASP A 89 16.31 -3.12 8.54
N ASP A 90 17.57 -3.30 8.96
CA ASP A 90 18.11 -2.65 10.15
C ASP A 90 18.19 -1.12 10.00
N ALA A 91 18.52 -0.61 8.80
CA ALA A 91 18.52 0.83 8.53
C ALA A 91 17.12 1.44 8.67
N ALA A 92 16.09 0.75 8.17
CA ALA A 92 14.70 1.15 8.34
C ALA A 92 14.30 1.15 9.82
N ALA A 93 14.69 0.12 10.58
CA ALA A 93 14.44 0.04 12.02
C ALA A 93 15.13 1.17 12.80
N MET A 94 16.42 1.42 12.55
CA MET A 94 17.17 2.51 13.19
C MET A 94 16.47 3.85 13.03
N TYR A 95 16.08 4.18 11.78
CA TYR A 95 15.43 5.45 11.48
C TYR A 95 14.04 5.57 12.13
N GLN A 96 13.25 4.50 12.08
CA GLN A 96 11.91 4.48 12.67
C GLN A 96 11.96 4.55 14.21
N LEU A 97 12.87 3.82 14.85
CA LEU A 97 13.12 3.89 16.30
C LEU A 97 13.61 5.29 16.73
N ALA A 98 14.47 5.92 15.91
CA ALA A 98 14.90 7.29 16.16
C ALA A 98 13.73 8.27 16.10
N ILE A 99 12.80 8.12 15.14
CA ILE A 99 11.57 8.93 15.07
C ILE A 99 10.65 8.64 16.26
N ARG A 100 10.45 7.35 16.63
CA ARG A 100 9.68 6.95 17.81
C ARG A 100 10.18 7.68 19.04
N TRP A 101 11.49 7.71 19.26
CA TRP A 101 12.10 8.44 20.36
C TRP A 101 11.87 9.96 20.24
N ARG A 102 12.17 10.58 19.10
CA ARG A 102 12.06 12.04 18.93
C ARG A 102 10.66 12.57 19.22
N ILE A 103 9.64 11.85 18.78
CA ILE A 103 8.24 12.27 18.94
C ILE A 103 7.75 11.97 20.36
N SER A 104 7.93 10.72 20.84
CA SER A 104 7.38 10.29 22.14
C SER A 104 8.19 10.79 23.35
N GLY A 105 9.51 10.94 23.20
CA GLY A 105 10.45 11.14 24.30
C GLY A 105 10.79 9.87 25.08
N ASP A 106 10.31 8.70 24.65
CA ASP A 106 10.56 7.42 25.33
C ASP A 106 11.96 6.89 24.97
N ALA A 107 12.82 6.83 25.99
CA ALA A 107 14.22 6.42 25.88
C ALA A 107 14.38 4.94 25.46
N THR A 108 13.36 4.09 25.63
CA THR A 108 13.45 2.67 25.23
C THR A 108 13.65 2.51 23.71
N TYR A 109 13.03 3.37 22.90
CA TYR A 109 13.23 3.39 21.45
C TYR A 109 14.59 3.98 21.07
N ALA A 110 15.08 4.96 21.85
CA ALA A 110 16.42 5.52 21.67
C ALA A 110 17.51 4.47 21.94
N ASP A 111 17.37 3.74 23.04
CA ASP A 111 18.29 2.66 23.41
C ASP A 111 18.29 1.56 22.35
N ALA A 112 17.12 1.18 21.83
CA ALA A 112 17.02 0.23 20.73
C ALA A 112 17.70 0.73 19.45
N ALA A 113 17.48 2.00 19.06
CA ALA A 113 18.14 2.60 17.90
C ALA A 113 19.67 2.62 18.06
N VAL A 114 20.17 3.06 19.22
CA VAL A 114 21.61 3.09 19.52
C VAL A 114 22.21 1.68 19.55
N ASN A 115 21.49 0.68 20.06
CA ASN A 115 21.96 -0.70 20.02
C ASN A 115 22.18 -1.20 18.59
N LEU A 116 21.28 -0.89 17.67
CA LEU A 116 21.45 -1.21 16.25
C LEU A 116 22.64 -0.44 15.65
N LEU A 117 22.69 0.88 15.85
CA LEU A 117 23.78 1.74 15.36
C LEU A 117 25.14 1.24 15.85
N ASN A 118 25.29 0.95 17.14
CA ASN A 118 26.53 0.43 17.73
C ASN A 118 26.89 -0.96 17.20
N SER A 119 25.90 -1.84 17.00
CA SER A 119 26.11 -3.19 16.47
C SER A 119 26.73 -3.12 15.06
N TRP A 120 26.18 -2.28 14.18
CA TRP A 120 26.74 -2.09 12.84
C TRP A 120 28.05 -1.30 12.86
N GLY A 121 28.15 -0.24 13.67
CA GLY A 121 29.37 0.56 13.80
C GLY A 121 30.60 -0.25 14.24
N THR A 122 30.39 -1.24 15.11
CA THR A 122 31.48 -2.13 15.57
C THR A 122 31.74 -3.29 14.62
N THR A 123 30.70 -3.81 13.94
CA THR A 123 30.78 -5.07 13.19
C THR A 123 31.11 -4.88 11.72
N LEU A 124 30.47 -3.94 11.01
CA LEU A 124 30.61 -3.81 9.57
C LEU A 124 32.03 -3.35 9.19
N LYS A 125 32.62 -4.02 8.20
CA LYS A 125 33.96 -3.72 7.68
C LYS A 125 34.00 -3.54 6.18
N LEU A 126 33.03 -4.09 5.45
CA LEU A 126 33.08 -4.10 3.98
C LEU A 126 31.69 -4.19 3.36
N ILE A 127 31.47 -3.44 2.30
CA ILE A 127 30.43 -3.71 1.31
C ILE A 127 31.13 -4.24 0.05
N SER A 128 30.64 -5.37 -0.46
CA SER A 128 31.24 -6.16 -1.53
C SER A 128 30.16 -6.73 -2.45
N GLY A 129 30.57 -7.46 -3.48
CA GLY A 129 29.70 -8.16 -4.41
C GLY A 129 30.08 -7.83 -5.85
N ASN A 130 29.07 -7.75 -6.73
CA ASN A 130 29.26 -7.25 -8.08
C ASN A 130 29.14 -5.70 -8.08
N PRO A 131 29.12 -5.01 -9.24
CA PRO A 131 28.93 -3.55 -9.26
C PRO A 131 27.76 -3.01 -8.43
N ASP A 132 26.70 -3.79 -8.19
CA ASP A 132 25.55 -3.38 -7.35
C ASP A 132 25.95 -3.06 -5.89
N GLN A 133 27.16 -3.42 -5.45
CA GLN A 133 27.73 -2.98 -4.17
C GLN A 133 27.74 -1.44 -4.03
N TRP A 134 27.90 -0.69 -5.12
CA TRP A 134 27.89 0.77 -5.11
C TRP A 134 26.47 1.31 -4.85
N LEU A 135 25.43 0.58 -5.27
CA LEU A 135 24.03 0.87 -4.89
C LEU A 135 23.78 0.58 -3.42
N ALA A 136 24.34 -0.50 -2.86
CA ALA A 136 24.25 -0.76 -1.43
C ALA A 136 24.91 0.36 -0.61
N THR A 137 26.09 0.81 -1.04
CA THR A 137 26.84 1.87 -0.38
C THR A 137 26.06 3.20 -0.39
N GLY A 138 25.56 3.60 -1.56
CA GLY A 138 24.76 4.82 -1.67
C GLY A 138 23.43 4.73 -0.92
N LEU A 139 22.58 3.75 -1.27
CA LEU A 139 21.21 3.67 -0.76
C LEU A 139 21.13 3.47 0.75
N TYR A 140 22.02 2.66 1.33
CA TYR A 140 21.95 2.36 2.77
C TYR A 140 22.77 3.34 3.59
N GLY A 141 23.89 3.84 3.05
CA GLY A 141 24.76 4.77 3.79
C GLY A 141 24.05 6.07 4.17
N TYR A 142 23.23 6.65 3.29
CA TYR A 142 22.47 7.85 3.67
C TYR A 142 21.41 7.54 4.74
N GLN A 143 20.77 6.38 4.70
CA GLN A 143 19.75 6.00 5.68
C GLN A 143 20.38 5.83 7.08
N LEU A 144 21.52 5.14 7.16
CA LEU A 144 22.30 4.97 8.39
C LEU A 144 22.77 6.33 8.95
N ALA A 145 23.35 7.17 8.10
CA ALA A 145 23.82 8.50 8.52
C ALA A 145 22.68 9.37 9.06
N ASN A 146 21.51 9.32 8.41
CA ASN A 146 20.34 10.06 8.86
C ASN A 146 19.77 9.54 10.18
N ALA A 147 19.70 8.23 10.37
CA ALA A 147 19.27 7.66 11.65
C ALA A 147 20.23 8.06 12.79
N ALA A 148 21.54 7.96 12.55
CA ALA A 148 22.57 8.41 13.49
C ALA A 148 22.48 9.90 13.79
N GLU A 149 22.27 10.73 12.77
CA GLU A 149 22.14 12.18 12.93
C GLU A 149 20.93 12.55 13.80
N ILE A 150 19.80 11.83 13.65
CA ILE A 150 18.66 11.99 14.54
C ILE A 150 19.04 11.63 15.98
N MET A 151 19.89 10.63 16.21
CA MET A 151 20.28 10.14 17.54
C MET A 151 21.42 10.91 18.20
N ARG A 152 22.13 11.80 17.50
CA ARG A 152 23.44 12.33 17.94
C ARG A 152 23.46 13.01 19.31
N ASP A 153 22.33 13.59 19.73
CA ASP A 153 22.16 14.32 21.00
C ASP A 153 21.48 13.47 22.08
N TYR A 154 21.21 12.19 21.81
CA TYR A 154 20.71 11.27 22.81
C TYR A 154 21.79 11.00 23.85
N SER A 155 21.53 11.39 25.10
CA SER A 155 22.50 11.27 26.19
C SER A 155 22.91 9.82 26.52
N GLY A 156 22.13 8.83 26.08
CA GLY A 156 22.48 7.41 26.24
C GLY A 156 23.47 6.88 25.19
N TRP A 157 23.76 7.65 24.13
CA TRP A 157 24.79 7.27 23.17
C TRP A 157 26.14 7.81 23.62
N SER A 158 27.07 6.91 23.98
CA SER A 158 28.39 7.34 24.44
C SER A 158 29.17 8.01 23.29
N SER A 159 29.98 9.02 23.61
CA SER A 159 30.80 9.70 22.59
C SER A 159 31.80 8.75 21.91
N THR A 160 32.24 7.70 22.60
CA THR A 160 33.14 6.66 22.06
C THR A 160 32.42 5.76 21.06
N ASP A 161 31.20 5.31 21.37
CA ASP A 161 30.43 4.48 20.45
C ASP A 161 29.96 5.29 19.24
N PHE A 162 29.59 6.56 19.46
CA PHE A 162 29.27 7.47 18.36
C PHE A 162 30.47 7.68 17.44
N ALA A 163 31.66 7.95 17.99
CA ALA A 163 32.89 8.06 17.19
C ALA A 163 33.20 6.76 16.44
N THR A 164 32.97 5.59 17.06
CA THR A 164 33.13 4.29 16.40
C THR A 164 32.20 4.15 15.21
N PHE A 165 30.94 4.56 15.35
CA PHE A 165 29.99 4.59 14.25
C PHE A 165 30.40 5.57 13.15
N GLN A 166 30.82 6.79 13.50
CA GLN A 166 31.32 7.79 12.55
C GLN A 166 32.51 7.27 11.74
N HIS A 167 33.44 6.54 12.38
CA HIS A 167 34.55 5.90 11.71
C HIS A 167 34.10 4.82 10.73
N MET A 168 33.12 3.97 11.10
CA MET A 168 32.55 3.00 10.17
C MET A 168 31.89 3.67 8.97
N MET A 169 31.13 4.75 9.18
CA MET A 169 30.53 5.53 8.10
C MET A 169 31.59 6.15 7.17
N GLU A 170 32.71 6.60 7.70
CA GLU A 170 33.82 7.14 6.90
C GLU A 170 34.55 6.04 6.12
N ASP A 171 34.99 4.99 6.81
CA ASP A 171 35.88 3.97 6.27
C ASP A 171 35.18 3.01 5.29
N VAL A 172 33.92 2.66 5.57
CA VAL A 172 33.17 1.70 4.76
C VAL A 172 32.34 2.39 3.69
N PHE A 173 31.61 3.45 4.06
CA PHE A 173 30.67 4.09 3.15
C PHE A 173 31.28 5.27 2.40
N ALA A 174 31.77 6.30 3.10
CA ALA A 174 32.25 7.51 2.45
C ALA A 174 33.41 7.25 1.48
N ALA A 175 34.38 6.42 1.87
CA ALA A 175 35.48 6.02 1.01
C ALA A 175 35.00 5.31 -0.28
N GLN A 176 34.01 4.42 -0.16
CA GLN A 176 33.43 3.74 -1.33
C GLN A 176 32.59 4.66 -2.21
N ASN A 177 31.78 5.55 -1.61
CA ASN A 177 31.01 6.56 -2.34
C ASN A 177 31.94 7.48 -3.14
N GLU A 178 32.99 8.01 -2.51
CA GLU A 178 33.96 8.90 -3.16
C GLU A 178 34.68 8.18 -4.30
N TYR A 179 35.16 6.96 -4.05
CA TYR A 179 35.79 6.14 -5.09
C TYR A 179 34.86 5.92 -6.28
N PHE A 180 33.60 5.57 -6.03
CA PHE A 180 32.60 5.37 -7.08
C PHE A 180 32.35 6.65 -7.87
N LEU A 181 32.08 7.78 -7.21
CA LEU A 181 31.79 9.05 -7.89
C LEU A 181 33.00 9.56 -8.71
N LEU A 182 34.23 9.32 -8.24
CA LEU A 182 35.44 9.70 -8.97
C LEU A 182 35.73 8.80 -10.17
N THR A 183 35.54 7.48 -10.01
CA THR A 183 36.08 6.50 -10.97
C THR A 183 35.01 5.76 -11.76
N HIS A 184 33.77 5.75 -11.28
CA HIS A 184 32.68 4.86 -11.71
C HIS A 184 33.15 3.41 -11.85
N ASN A 185 33.94 2.96 -10.87
CA ASN A 185 34.59 1.64 -10.83
C ASN A 185 35.52 1.36 -12.04
N GLY A 186 36.14 2.42 -12.59
CA GLY A 186 36.99 2.33 -13.78
C GLY A 186 36.20 2.02 -15.07
N SER A 187 34.88 2.11 -15.05
CA SER A 187 34.04 1.83 -16.20
C SER A 187 34.15 2.94 -17.25
N ALA A 188 34.36 2.56 -18.51
CA ALA A 188 34.24 3.48 -19.65
C ALA A 188 32.77 3.85 -19.93
N ASN A 189 31.83 3.04 -19.43
CA ASN A 189 30.39 3.24 -19.53
C ASN A 189 29.89 3.78 -18.19
N ILE A 190 29.55 5.08 -18.15
CA ILE A 190 29.05 5.73 -16.93
C ILE A 190 27.69 5.12 -16.55
N PRO A 191 27.53 4.56 -15.32
CA PRO A 191 26.26 4.06 -14.80
C PRO A 191 25.14 5.11 -14.80
N TYR A 192 23.88 4.67 -14.69
CA TYR A 192 22.71 5.56 -14.70
C TYR A 192 22.61 6.46 -13.45
N ALA A 193 21.80 7.51 -13.55
CA ALA A 193 21.74 8.60 -12.57
C ALA A 193 21.44 8.16 -11.13
N ASN A 194 20.65 7.11 -10.92
CA ASN A 194 20.32 6.64 -9.58
C ASN A 194 21.56 6.27 -8.75
N TRP A 195 22.62 5.80 -9.40
CA TRP A 195 23.87 5.40 -8.76
C TRP A 195 24.59 6.62 -8.18
N ASP A 196 24.76 7.67 -8.97
CA ASP A 196 25.36 8.93 -8.53
C ASP A 196 24.52 9.59 -7.44
N LEU A 197 23.20 9.67 -7.63
CA LEU A 197 22.29 10.34 -6.71
C LEU A 197 22.32 9.69 -5.32
N CYS A 198 22.29 8.36 -5.23
CA CYS A 198 22.36 7.69 -3.93
C CYS A 198 23.75 7.80 -3.28
N ASN A 199 24.84 7.74 -4.05
CA ASN A 199 26.20 7.89 -3.52
C ASN A 199 26.47 9.34 -3.05
N MET A 200 25.97 10.35 -3.77
CA MET A 200 25.99 11.74 -3.31
C MET A 200 25.19 11.95 -2.03
N ALA A 201 23.96 11.42 -1.94
CA ALA A 201 23.14 11.53 -0.73
C ALA A 201 23.82 10.86 0.48
N SER A 202 24.47 9.72 0.27
CA SER A 202 25.26 9.02 1.28
C SER A 202 26.43 9.86 1.75
N MET A 203 27.28 10.31 0.83
CA MET A 203 28.48 11.07 1.16
C MET A 203 28.16 12.45 1.77
N LEU A 204 27.09 13.12 1.34
CA LEU A 204 26.64 14.40 1.91
C LEU A 204 26.17 14.24 3.36
N SER A 205 25.31 13.27 3.63
CA SER A 205 24.80 13.00 4.98
C SER A 205 25.90 12.52 5.94
N ILE A 206 26.89 11.75 5.46
CA ILE A 206 28.08 11.39 6.25
C ILE A 206 28.95 12.64 6.52
N GLY A 207 29.09 13.53 5.54
CA GLY A 207 29.78 14.82 5.72
C GLY A 207 29.16 15.66 6.84
N ILE A 208 27.83 15.73 6.88
CA ILE A 208 27.07 16.38 7.97
C ILE A 208 27.32 15.64 9.29
N LEU A 209 27.08 14.32 9.35
CA LEU A 209 27.23 13.52 10.57
C LEU A 209 28.62 13.66 11.22
N ASN A 210 29.66 13.69 10.39
CA ASN A 210 31.06 13.73 10.81
C ASN A 210 31.61 15.17 10.97
N ASP A 211 30.75 16.20 10.88
CA ASP A 211 31.17 17.61 10.92
C ASP A 211 32.27 17.93 9.88
N ASN A 212 32.24 17.26 8.71
CA ASN A 212 33.26 17.33 7.67
C ASN A 212 32.84 18.23 6.51
N ALA A 213 33.16 19.52 6.62
CA ALA A 213 32.81 20.53 5.63
C ALA A 213 33.48 20.33 4.27
N THR A 214 34.72 19.83 4.25
CA THR A 214 35.41 19.50 2.99
C THR A 214 34.64 18.47 2.17
N LYS A 215 34.11 17.43 2.83
CA LYS A 215 33.31 16.40 2.17
C LYS A 215 31.97 16.94 1.68
N TYR A 216 31.31 17.75 2.50
CA TYR A 216 30.07 18.42 2.11
C TYR A 216 30.28 19.29 0.86
N ASP A 217 31.29 20.16 0.88
CA ASP A 217 31.63 21.06 -0.23
C ASP A 217 32.03 20.27 -1.48
N TRP A 218 32.75 19.15 -1.32
CA TRP A 218 33.10 18.27 -2.43
C TRP A 218 31.86 17.66 -3.11
N VAL A 219 30.86 17.21 -2.33
CA VAL A 219 29.62 16.68 -2.91
C VAL A 219 28.83 17.77 -3.62
N LEU A 220 28.81 19.00 -3.09
CA LEU A 220 28.18 20.13 -3.78
C LEU A 220 28.89 20.48 -5.09
N ASP A 221 30.22 20.46 -5.10
CA ASP A 221 30.99 20.65 -6.33
C ASP A 221 30.69 19.54 -7.34
N TYR A 222 30.68 18.27 -6.92
CA TYR A 222 30.31 17.15 -7.79
C TYR A 222 28.86 17.28 -8.31
N PHE A 223 27.92 17.71 -7.48
CA PHE A 223 26.54 17.93 -7.92
C PHE A 223 26.45 18.93 -9.10
N TYR A 224 27.23 20.01 -9.07
CA TYR A 224 27.22 21.02 -10.14
C TYR A 224 28.18 20.71 -11.30
N ASN A 225 29.34 20.12 -11.01
CA ASN A 225 30.47 20.03 -11.93
C ASN A 225 30.93 18.59 -12.19
N GLY A 226 30.32 17.62 -11.51
CA GLY A 226 30.58 16.20 -11.68
C GLY A 226 30.27 15.73 -13.09
N TRP A 227 30.99 14.69 -13.50
CA TRP A 227 30.93 14.14 -14.85
C TRP A 227 29.95 12.99 -14.99
N GLY A 228 29.50 12.39 -13.88
CA GLY A 228 28.53 11.29 -13.90
C GLY A 228 27.09 11.73 -14.16
N HIS A 229 26.19 10.76 -14.29
CA HIS A 229 24.81 11.02 -14.74
C HIS A 229 23.89 11.62 -13.67
N GLY A 230 24.32 11.69 -12.39
CA GLY A 230 23.55 12.36 -11.33
C GLY A 230 23.84 13.86 -11.19
N ALA A 231 24.85 14.40 -11.89
CA ALA A 231 25.22 15.81 -11.83
C ALA A 231 24.24 16.69 -12.63
N VAL A 232 23.89 17.86 -12.07
CA VAL A 232 22.74 18.68 -12.50
C VAL A 232 23.15 20.05 -13.07
N GLY A 233 24.42 20.47 -13.01
CA GLY A 233 24.86 21.82 -13.39
C GLY A 233 24.87 22.17 -14.90
N ASN A 234 25.72 23.12 -15.31
CA ASN A 234 25.68 23.77 -16.66
C ASN A 234 25.91 22.84 -17.87
N LYS A 235 26.24 21.56 -17.62
CA LYS A 235 26.30 20.48 -18.61
C LYS A 235 25.51 19.27 -18.11
N THR A 236 24.31 19.52 -17.56
CA THR A 236 23.44 18.53 -16.90
C THR A 236 23.42 17.20 -17.65
N ASN A 237 23.88 16.16 -16.97
CA ASN A 237 23.81 14.78 -17.43
C ASN A 237 22.54 14.09 -16.94
N PHE A 238 21.90 14.65 -15.91
CA PHE A 238 20.68 14.11 -15.32
C PHE A 238 19.40 14.55 -16.05
N ILE A 239 19.31 15.82 -16.44
CA ILE A 239 18.21 16.37 -17.25
C ILE A 239 18.62 16.41 -18.71
N ILE A 240 17.91 15.66 -19.56
CA ILE A 240 18.24 15.46 -20.97
C ILE A 240 17.60 16.53 -21.86
N ALA A 241 16.34 16.90 -21.58
CA ALA A 241 15.59 17.83 -22.40
C ALA A 241 14.55 18.58 -21.58
N ASN A 242 14.24 19.81 -22.01
CA ASN A 242 13.16 20.63 -21.46
C ASN A 242 12.08 20.79 -22.51
N PHE A 243 10.83 20.63 -22.10
CA PHE A 243 9.65 20.79 -22.95
C PHE A 243 8.67 21.76 -22.31
N THR A 244 8.03 22.57 -23.14
CA THR A 244 6.87 23.34 -22.68
C THR A 244 5.64 22.45 -22.78
N GLU A 245 4.92 22.29 -21.67
CA GLU A 245 3.67 21.55 -21.63
C GLU A 245 2.62 22.18 -22.55
N SER A 246 1.96 21.36 -23.37
CA SER A 246 0.93 21.83 -24.29
C SER A 246 -0.19 22.56 -23.55
N GLY A 247 -0.53 23.76 -24.02
CA GLY A 247 -1.59 24.58 -23.44
C GLY A 247 -1.21 25.29 -22.12
N SER A 248 0.05 25.22 -21.67
CA SER A 248 0.51 25.94 -20.48
C SER A 248 1.91 26.55 -20.70
N SER A 249 2.38 27.36 -19.74
CA SER A 249 3.77 27.86 -19.72
C SER A 249 4.70 26.98 -18.86
N LYS A 250 4.22 25.80 -18.46
CA LYS A 250 4.94 24.91 -17.55
C LYS A 250 6.05 24.20 -18.30
N ILE A 251 7.25 24.15 -17.71
CA ILE A 251 8.36 23.38 -18.24
C ILE A 251 8.37 22.00 -17.58
N LEU A 252 8.44 20.96 -18.40
CA LEU A 252 8.66 19.57 -18.00
C LEU A 252 10.06 19.15 -18.45
N SER A 253 10.82 18.51 -17.57
CA SER A 253 12.21 18.13 -17.83
C SER A 253 12.35 16.61 -17.88
N GLN A 254 12.77 16.06 -19.01
CA GLN A 254 13.04 14.63 -19.15
C GLN A 254 14.29 14.26 -18.33
N GLY A 255 14.11 13.39 -17.34
CA GLY A 255 15.21 12.75 -16.61
C GLY A 255 15.92 11.68 -17.44
N GLN A 256 17.16 11.39 -17.08
CA GLN A 256 18.06 10.50 -17.81
C GLN A 256 17.53 9.06 -17.93
N GLU A 257 16.85 8.54 -16.90
CA GLU A 257 16.33 7.16 -16.91
C GLU A 257 14.94 7.00 -17.54
N ALA A 258 14.31 8.07 -18.04
CA ALA A 258 12.94 8.02 -18.56
C ALA A 258 12.74 7.03 -19.72
N GLY A 259 13.76 6.82 -20.55
CA GLY A 259 13.73 5.86 -21.66
C GLY A 259 14.09 4.42 -21.28
N ARG A 260 14.52 4.17 -20.03
CA ARG A 260 14.89 2.83 -19.52
C ARG A 260 13.67 2.14 -18.93
N ASP A 261 13.17 2.67 -17.82
CA ASP A 261 11.91 2.25 -17.17
C ASP A 261 11.47 3.30 -16.13
N GLN A 262 10.20 3.27 -15.76
CA GLN A 262 9.65 4.24 -14.81
C GLN A 262 9.94 3.91 -13.35
N GLY A 263 10.27 2.65 -13.04
CA GLY A 263 10.69 2.24 -11.70
C GLY A 263 11.94 3.00 -11.26
N HIS A 264 12.92 3.16 -12.15
CA HIS A 264 14.14 3.92 -11.87
C HIS A 264 13.99 5.42 -12.12
N ALA A 265 13.24 5.82 -13.15
CA ALA A 265 12.98 7.25 -13.37
C ALA A 265 12.28 7.90 -12.16
N THR A 266 11.37 7.19 -11.48
CA THR A 266 10.76 7.66 -10.23
C THR A 266 11.73 7.61 -9.04
N LEU A 267 12.60 6.59 -8.95
CA LEU A 267 13.64 6.49 -7.92
C LEU A 267 14.62 7.67 -7.96
N ASP A 268 15.05 8.08 -9.15
CA ASP A 268 15.95 9.22 -9.35
C ASP A 268 15.44 10.48 -8.65
N PHE A 269 14.18 10.84 -8.88
CA PHE A 269 13.62 12.06 -8.30
C PHE A 269 13.38 11.93 -6.79
N THR A 270 13.09 10.74 -6.27
CA THR A 270 13.07 10.48 -4.83
C THR A 270 14.45 10.72 -4.21
N LEU A 271 15.52 10.20 -4.81
CA LEU A 271 16.91 10.39 -4.34
C LEU A 271 17.37 11.85 -4.48
N ALA A 272 17.00 12.52 -5.56
CA ALA A 272 17.22 13.95 -5.76
C ALA A 272 16.58 14.79 -4.65
N GLY A 273 15.35 14.44 -4.24
CA GLY A 273 14.67 15.05 -3.10
C GLY A 273 15.44 14.86 -1.79
N VAL A 274 15.91 13.64 -1.51
CA VAL A 274 16.74 13.33 -0.32
C VAL A 274 18.01 14.18 -0.30
N LEU A 275 18.78 14.19 -1.40
CA LEU A 275 20.01 14.98 -1.52
C LEU A 275 19.73 16.47 -1.29
N ALA A 276 18.67 17.00 -1.93
CA ALA A 276 18.33 18.40 -1.83
C ALA A 276 17.87 18.80 -0.43
N GLN A 277 17.11 17.94 0.27
CA GLN A 277 16.65 18.20 1.63
C GLN A 277 17.80 18.24 2.64
N GLN A 278 18.77 17.32 2.51
CA GLN A 278 19.98 17.32 3.33
C GLN A 278 20.78 18.62 3.17
N ALA A 279 20.96 19.10 1.94
CA ALA A 279 21.63 20.36 1.67
C ALA A 279 20.83 21.57 2.16
N TYR A 280 19.50 21.55 1.96
CA TYR A 280 18.59 22.63 2.34
C TYR A 280 18.59 22.89 3.84
N ASN A 281 18.63 21.83 4.65
CA ASN A 281 18.70 21.93 6.10
C ASN A 281 20.04 22.53 6.61
N GLN A 282 21.07 22.54 5.76
CA GLN A 282 22.34 23.22 6.00
C GLN A 282 22.43 24.62 5.35
N GLY A 283 21.33 25.11 4.77
CA GLY A 283 21.23 26.43 4.16
C GLY A 283 21.56 26.48 2.66
N THR A 284 21.82 25.34 2.02
CA THR A 284 22.10 25.27 0.57
C THR A 284 20.85 24.80 -0.19
N ASP A 285 20.24 25.68 -0.99
CA ASP A 285 19.00 25.39 -1.71
C ASP A 285 19.25 24.65 -3.04
N LEU A 286 19.48 23.33 -2.95
CA LEU A 286 19.60 22.47 -4.13
C LEU A 286 18.26 22.20 -4.84
N PHE A 287 17.12 22.38 -4.16
CA PHE A 287 15.81 22.30 -4.83
C PHE A 287 15.67 23.41 -5.88
N ALA A 288 16.22 24.59 -5.61
CA ALA A 288 16.24 25.70 -6.55
C ALA A 288 17.29 25.57 -7.67
N ALA A 289 18.18 24.58 -7.59
CA ALA A 289 19.30 24.43 -8.51
C ALA A 289 18.84 24.33 -9.97
N VAL A 290 19.61 24.99 -10.84
CA VAL A 290 19.43 24.97 -12.31
C VAL A 290 17.99 25.33 -12.70
N GLY A 291 17.46 26.35 -12.02
CA GLY A 291 16.12 26.87 -12.25
C GLY A 291 15.03 25.85 -11.92
N ASN A 292 15.09 25.23 -10.74
CA ASN A 292 14.17 24.19 -10.28
C ASN A 292 14.16 22.95 -11.19
N ALA A 293 15.34 22.45 -11.59
CA ALA A 293 15.46 21.28 -12.46
C ALA A 293 14.75 20.05 -11.87
N PHE A 294 14.87 19.84 -10.56
CA PHE A 294 14.21 18.75 -9.84
C PHE A 294 12.68 18.87 -9.83
N LEU A 295 12.12 20.09 -9.68
CA LEU A 295 10.67 20.29 -9.83
C LEU A 295 10.18 19.94 -11.24
N LYS A 296 10.85 20.47 -12.27
CA LYS A 296 10.44 20.25 -13.65
C LYS A 296 10.54 18.76 -14.03
N GLY A 297 11.53 18.06 -13.48
CA GLY A 297 11.72 16.64 -13.66
C GLY A 297 10.72 15.79 -12.89
N SER A 298 10.44 16.13 -11.62
CA SER A 298 9.40 15.46 -10.84
C SER A 298 8.03 15.64 -11.50
N GLU A 299 7.72 16.82 -12.03
CA GLU A 299 6.48 17.06 -12.78
C GLU A 299 6.39 16.22 -14.07
N TYR A 300 7.51 16.06 -14.79
CA TYR A 300 7.57 15.24 -15.99
C TYR A 300 7.31 13.76 -15.68
N VAL A 301 8.05 13.18 -14.75
CA VAL A 301 7.95 11.75 -14.42
C VAL A 301 6.60 11.44 -13.79
N SER A 302 6.09 12.32 -12.92
CA SER A 302 4.78 12.15 -12.29
C SER A 302 3.66 12.22 -13.30
N LYS A 303 3.69 13.17 -14.24
CA LYS A 303 2.69 13.28 -15.31
C LYS A 303 2.60 11.99 -16.12
N TYR A 304 3.76 11.42 -16.47
CA TYR A 304 3.80 10.17 -17.21
C TYR A 304 3.24 9.00 -16.41
N ASN A 305 3.62 8.89 -15.14
CA ASN A 305 3.22 7.77 -14.28
C ASN A 305 1.76 7.82 -13.81
N VAL A 306 1.09 8.98 -13.86
CA VAL A 306 -0.38 9.07 -13.68
C VAL A 306 -1.16 8.93 -14.98
N GLY A 307 -0.56 8.32 -16.01
CA GLY A 307 -1.25 7.90 -17.23
C GLY A 307 -1.29 8.92 -18.38
N TYR A 308 -0.67 10.10 -18.24
CA TYR A 308 -0.65 11.12 -19.30
C TYR A 308 0.60 11.01 -20.17
N ASP A 309 0.51 11.41 -21.43
CA ASP A 309 1.69 11.44 -22.30
C ASP A 309 2.58 12.66 -22.01
N VAL A 310 3.88 12.45 -22.23
CA VAL A 310 4.92 13.48 -22.16
C VAL A 310 5.78 13.45 -23.42
N PRO A 311 6.24 14.61 -23.90
CA PRO A 311 7.18 14.67 -25.01
C PRO A 311 8.53 14.04 -24.62
N TYR A 312 9.20 13.40 -25.57
CA TYR A 312 10.47 12.71 -25.31
C TYR A 312 11.47 12.99 -26.43
N THR A 313 12.73 13.21 -26.05
CA THR A 313 13.87 13.32 -26.97
C THR A 313 14.72 12.07 -26.83
N THR A 314 15.14 11.49 -27.97
CA THR A 314 16.01 10.32 -28.01
C THR A 314 17.23 10.50 -27.11
N TYR A 315 17.43 9.54 -26.20
CA TYR A 315 18.59 9.47 -25.33
C TYR A 315 19.44 8.27 -25.73
N VAL A 316 20.77 8.45 -25.74
CA VAL A 316 21.71 7.38 -26.08
C VAL A 316 22.48 7.04 -24.82
N SER A 317 22.21 5.86 -24.25
CA SER A 317 22.94 5.32 -23.11
C SER A 317 23.96 4.29 -23.60
N TYR A 318 24.79 3.79 -22.67
CA TYR A 318 25.73 2.70 -22.98
C TYR A 318 25.02 1.36 -23.30
N GLU A 319 23.75 1.21 -22.89
CA GLU A 319 22.95 0.00 -23.16
C GLU A 319 22.23 0.07 -24.51
N GLY A 320 22.15 1.26 -25.11
CA GLY A 320 21.57 1.44 -26.43
C GLY A 320 20.91 2.80 -26.65
N THR A 321 20.35 2.95 -27.85
CA THR A 321 19.55 4.12 -28.20
C THR A 321 18.11 3.94 -27.70
N GLN A 322 17.69 4.82 -26.80
CA GLN A 322 16.33 4.90 -26.27
C GLN A 322 15.58 5.98 -27.05
N SER A 323 14.92 5.60 -28.15
CA SER A 323 14.25 6.54 -29.06
C SER A 323 12.87 7.01 -28.59
N VAL A 324 12.28 6.31 -27.62
CA VAL A 324 10.97 6.60 -27.01
C VAL A 324 11.08 6.51 -25.49
N ILE A 325 10.17 7.16 -24.78
CA ILE A 325 9.98 6.94 -23.34
C ILE A 325 9.54 5.50 -23.09
N SER A 326 10.03 4.87 -22.02
CA SER A 326 9.69 3.48 -21.67
C SER A 326 8.39 3.42 -20.88
N ASP A 327 7.48 2.55 -21.29
CA ASP A 327 6.24 2.22 -20.57
C ASP A 327 6.44 1.12 -19.50
N SER A 328 7.63 0.51 -19.45
CA SER A 328 7.98 -0.45 -18.41
C SER A 328 7.86 0.18 -17.03
N ALA A 329 7.20 -0.50 -16.10
CA ALA A 329 6.95 -0.02 -14.73
C ALA A 329 6.13 1.30 -14.65
N ARG A 330 5.43 1.69 -15.73
CA ARG A 330 4.62 2.91 -15.73
C ARG A 330 3.45 2.77 -14.76
N GLY A 331 3.34 3.73 -13.85
CA GLY A 331 2.35 3.70 -12.79
C GLY A 331 2.80 2.88 -11.58
N ASP A 332 4.08 2.49 -11.50
CA ASP A 332 4.61 1.89 -10.28
C ASP A 332 4.30 2.77 -9.07
N VAL A 333 3.81 2.14 -7.99
CA VAL A 333 3.51 2.80 -6.73
C VAL A 333 4.83 2.98 -5.96
N ARG A 334 5.45 4.16 -6.08
CA ARG A 334 6.72 4.48 -5.42
C ARG A 334 6.55 5.57 -4.33
N PRO A 335 6.74 5.19 -3.06
CA PRO A 335 7.03 6.09 -1.93
C PRO A 335 8.06 7.21 -2.22
N GLY A 336 7.87 8.37 -1.59
CA GLY A 336 8.89 9.44 -1.54
C GLY A 336 8.57 10.76 -2.25
N PHE A 337 7.44 10.84 -2.98
CA PHE A 337 7.01 12.10 -3.63
C PHE A 337 6.38 13.11 -2.65
N GLU A 338 6.08 12.70 -1.42
CA GLU A 338 5.66 13.59 -0.32
C GLU A 338 6.68 14.71 -0.07
N LEU A 339 7.97 14.39 -0.06
CA LEU A 339 9.03 15.38 0.15
C LEU A 339 9.07 16.43 -0.95
N LEU A 340 9.03 15.99 -2.21
CA LEU A 340 9.05 16.87 -3.37
C LEU A 340 7.81 17.77 -3.40
N TYR A 341 6.63 17.19 -3.16
CA TYR A 341 5.39 17.94 -3.13
C TYR A 341 5.35 18.94 -1.96
N ALA A 342 5.67 18.51 -0.74
CA ALA A 342 5.71 19.39 0.42
C ALA A 342 6.70 20.53 0.24
N HIS A 343 7.88 20.28 -0.33
CA HIS A 343 8.85 21.34 -0.60
C HIS A 343 8.33 22.32 -1.65
N TYR A 344 7.96 21.85 -2.84
CA TYR A 344 7.64 22.75 -3.93
C TYR A 344 6.25 23.37 -3.81
N ASN A 345 5.21 22.59 -3.50
CA ASN A 345 3.84 23.08 -3.36
C ASN A 345 3.63 23.79 -2.02
N ASP A 346 3.94 23.13 -0.91
CA ASP A 346 3.51 23.65 0.40
C ASP A 346 4.45 24.74 0.92
N LEU A 347 5.76 24.53 0.84
CA LEU A 347 6.75 25.47 1.34
C LEU A 347 7.03 26.60 0.33
N LYS A 348 7.34 26.27 -0.93
CA LYS A 348 7.74 27.25 -1.94
C LYS A 348 6.58 27.84 -2.75
N LYS A 349 5.37 27.30 -2.63
CA LYS A 349 4.16 27.74 -3.38
C LYS A 349 4.35 27.74 -4.90
N LEU A 350 5.16 26.80 -5.40
CA LEU A 350 5.40 26.58 -6.82
C LEU A 350 4.42 25.54 -7.37
N ASN A 351 4.19 25.58 -8.68
CA ASN A 351 3.25 24.69 -9.34
C ASN A 351 3.83 23.26 -9.46
N ALA A 352 3.57 22.43 -8.44
CA ALA A 352 3.91 21.00 -8.41
C ALA A 352 2.68 20.09 -8.61
N SER A 353 1.79 20.47 -9.54
CA SER A 353 0.51 19.79 -9.76
C SER A 353 0.61 18.32 -10.12
N TRP A 354 1.56 17.91 -10.97
CA TRP A 354 1.72 16.53 -11.38
C TRP A 354 2.39 15.69 -10.30
N THR A 355 3.40 16.22 -9.63
CA THR A 355 4.02 15.64 -8.43
C THR A 355 2.98 15.42 -7.34
N GLY A 356 2.08 16.38 -7.11
CA GLY A 356 0.94 16.22 -6.21
C GLY A 356 0.01 15.09 -6.63
N ARG A 357 -0.38 15.03 -7.91
CA ARG A 357 -1.21 13.95 -8.45
C ARG A 357 -0.57 12.57 -8.31
N TYR A 358 0.74 12.46 -8.54
CA TYR A 358 1.43 11.17 -8.38
C TYR A 358 1.60 10.80 -6.91
N ARG A 359 1.86 11.76 -6.03
CA ARG A 359 1.82 11.55 -4.57
C ARG A 359 0.44 11.05 -4.15
N ASP A 360 -0.63 11.71 -4.59
CA ASP A 360 -2.01 11.33 -4.28
C ASP A 360 -2.34 9.93 -4.85
N TYR A 361 -1.87 9.63 -6.07
CA TYR A 361 -1.95 8.31 -6.68
C TYR A 361 -1.26 7.26 -5.80
N VAL A 362 -0.02 7.50 -5.38
CA VAL A 362 0.72 6.60 -4.48
C VAL A 362 -0.04 6.41 -3.17
N ASN A 363 -0.43 7.48 -2.48
CA ASN A 363 -1.18 7.40 -1.22
C ASN A 363 -2.52 6.69 -1.35
N SER A 364 -3.18 6.80 -2.50
CA SER A 364 -4.46 6.14 -2.74
C SER A 364 -4.35 4.64 -3.03
N ASN A 365 -3.18 4.18 -3.48
CA ASN A 365 -2.85 2.76 -3.61
C ASN A 365 -2.38 2.17 -2.29
N ILE A 366 -2.54 2.93 -1.20
CA ILE A 366 -2.03 2.60 0.11
C ILE A 366 -3.17 2.80 1.13
N SER A 367 -3.49 1.76 1.90
CA SER A 367 -4.79 1.62 2.59
C SER A 367 -5.11 2.68 3.65
N ALA A 368 -4.10 3.36 4.17
CA ALA A 368 -4.25 4.41 5.17
C ALA A 368 -4.51 5.81 4.60
N GLY A 369 -4.57 5.98 3.26
CA GLY A 369 -4.67 7.30 2.62
C GLY A 369 -3.45 8.20 2.82
N VAL A 370 -2.38 7.61 3.37
CA VAL A 370 -1.02 8.09 3.55
C VAL A 370 -0.09 6.92 3.23
N GLU A 371 1.20 7.15 3.08
CA GLU A 371 2.19 6.13 2.71
C GLU A 371 2.35 4.96 3.77
N GLY A 372 1.42 3.97 3.85
CA GLY A 372 1.51 2.54 4.32
C GLY A 372 0.21 1.65 4.17
N GLY A 373 0.30 0.35 3.73
CA GLY A 373 -0.74 -0.43 2.97
C GLY A 373 -1.65 -1.51 3.62
N GLY A 374 -2.56 -2.13 2.80
CA GLY A 374 -3.44 -3.31 3.07
C GLY A 374 -4.97 -3.10 3.35
N GLY A 375 -5.89 -3.80 2.65
CA GLY A 375 -7.35 -3.79 2.92
C GLY A 375 -8.20 -4.77 2.07
N LEU A 376 -9.01 -5.63 2.68
CA LEU A 376 -9.85 -6.64 1.99
C LEU A 376 -11.23 -6.10 1.57
N TRP A 377 -12.34 -6.56 2.17
CA TRP A 377 -13.67 -6.02 1.90
C TRP A 377 -13.81 -4.56 2.36
N HIS A 378 -13.12 -4.23 3.45
CA HIS A 378 -13.16 -2.92 4.09
C HIS A 378 -11.76 -2.34 4.13
N THR A 379 -11.65 -1.14 3.59
CA THR A 379 -10.57 -0.19 3.87
C THR A 379 -10.83 0.50 5.21
N HIS A 380 -9.83 1.21 5.74
CA HIS A 380 -10.02 2.04 6.93
C HIS A 380 -11.22 3.01 6.76
N ASP A 381 -11.31 3.68 5.61
CA ASP A 381 -12.41 4.61 5.30
C ASP A 381 -13.80 3.93 5.28
N ASP A 382 -13.89 2.66 4.88
CA ASP A 382 -15.14 1.91 4.97
C ASP A 382 -15.52 1.65 6.42
N LEU A 383 -14.56 1.20 7.23
CA LEU A 383 -14.79 0.92 8.64
C LEU A 383 -15.19 2.19 9.39
N GLU A 384 -14.52 3.32 9.12
CA GLU A 384 -14.91 4.62 9.69
C GLU A 384 -16.27 5.09 9.17
N ARG A 385 -16.60 4.90 7.90
CA ARG A 385 -17.94 5.23 7.38
C ARG A 385 -19.03 4.42 8.08
N ILE A 386 -18.81 3.12 8.27
CA ILE A 386 -19.73 2.24 9.01
C ILE A 386 -19.88 2.75 10.45
N ARG A 387 -18.76 2.95 11.15
CA ARG A 387 -18.72 3.41 12.54
C ARG A 387 -19.43 4.74 12.71
N ASN A 388 -19.13 5.73 11.88
CA ASN A 388 -19.72 7.06 11.95
C ASN A 388 -21.22 7.04 11.66
N GLY A 389 -21.66 6.29 10.65
CA GLY A 389 -23.09 6.10 10.38
C GLY A 389 -23.84 5.52 11.57
N VAL A 390 -23.25 4.55 12.28
CA VAL A 390 -23.81 3.98 13.52
C VAL A 390 -23.83 5.01 14.66
N LEU A 391 -22.70 5.65 14.96
CA LEU A 391 -22.58 6.59 16.08
C LEU A 391 -23.48 7.82 15.91
N ASN A 392 -23.65 8.29 14.67
CA ASN A 392 -24.51 9.43 14.35
C ASN A 392 -25.99 9.05 14.23
N ASN A 393 -26.36 7.77 14.41
CA ASN A 393 -27.73 7.28 14.23
C ASN A 393 -28.29 7.57 12.82
N GLU A 394 -27.47 7.45 11.79
CA GLU A 394 -27.84 7.68 10.40
C GLU A 394 -28.45 6.42 9.78
N GLU A 395 -29.57 6.57 9.05
CA GLU A 395 -30.07 5.46 8.22
C GLU A 395 -29.23 5.34 6.94
N PRO A 396 -28.92 4.11 6.49
CA PRO A 396 -29.44 2.83 6.97
C PRO A 396 -28.62 2.17 8.10
N TRP A 397 -27.44 2.69 8.46
CA TRP A 397 -26.57 2.06 9.46
C TRP A 397 -27.24 1.89 10.82
N LYS A 398 -28.07 2.84 11.25
CA LYS A 398 -28.78 2.79 12.53
C LYS A 398 -29.65 1.54 12.64
N SER A 399 -30.56 1.33 11.70
CA SER A 399 -31.48 0.19 11.73
C SER A 399 -30.75 -1.13 11.49
N ALA A 400 -29.76 -1.13 10.58
CA ALA A 400 -28.93 -2.30 10.32
C ALA A 400 -28.10 -2.69 11.55
N TYR A 401 -27.47 -1.73 12.23
CA TYR A 401 -26.69 -1.96 13.44
C TYR A 401 -27.55 -2.44 14.60
N ALA A 402 -28.75 -1.89 14.80
CA ALA A 402 -29.65 -2.35 15.86
C ALA A 402 -29.97 -3.85 15.75
N ASN A 403 -30.07 -4.37 14.52
CA ASN A 403 -30.26 -5.79 14.26
C ASN A 403 -28.95 -6.59 14.36
N PHE A 404 -27.85 -6.02 13.85
CA PHE A 404 -26.51 -6.60 13.92
C PHE A 404 -26.08 -6.83 15.36
N SER A 405 -26.19 -5.79 16.21
CA SER A 405 -25.72 -5.79 17.59
C SER A 405 -26.45 -6.77 18.50
N ILE A 406 -27.63 -7.30 18.10
CA ILE A 406 -28.37 -8.33 18.85
C ILE A 406 -28.22 -9.72 18.23
N ASN A 407 -27.56 -9.85 17.07
CA ASN A 407 -27.30 -11.15 16.46
C ASN A 407 -26.40 -11.99 17.38
N SER A 408 -26.66 -13.30 17.45
CA SER A 408 -25.90 -14.21 18.31
C SER A 408 -24.42 -14.27 17.96
N TYR A 409 -24.05 -14.12 16.68
CA TYR A 409 -22.65 -14.11 16.24
C TYR A 409 -21.95 -12.77 16.53
N SER A 410 -22.69 -11.68 16.69
CA SER A 410 -22.16 -10.37 17.05
C SER A 410 -21.92 -10.19 18.55
N GLN A 411 -22.29 -11.15 19.41
CA GLN A 411 -22.13 -10.99 20.86
C GLN A 411 -20.71 -11.32 21.32
N ALA A 412 -20.14 -10.49 22.21
CA ALA A 412 -18.84 -10.75 22.83
C ALA A 412 -18.83 -12.07 23.63
N ASN A 413 -19.99 -12.45 24.20
CA ASN A 413 -20.16 -13.70 24.94
C ASN A 413 -20.45 -14.93 24.06
N TYR A 414 -20.34 -14.81 22.74
CA TYR A 414 -20.50 -15.92 21.81
C TYR A 414 -19.66 -17.14 22.24
N THR A 415 -20.26 -18.32 22.29
CA THR A 415 -19.53 -19.55 22.67
C THR A 415 -19.15 -20.33 21.41
N MET A 416 -17.84 -20.46 21.20
CA MET A 416 -17.23 -21.21 20.09
C MET A 416 -17.77 -22.63 19.96
N LYS A 417 -17.83 -23.13 18.73
CA LYS A 417 -18.36 -24.45 18.37
C LYS A 417 -17.27 -25.47 18.04
N GLY A 418 -16.07 -25.00 17.68
CA GLY A 418 -14.87 -25.83 17.58
C GLY A 418 -13.79 -25.41 18.59
N PRO A 419 -12.49 -25.46 18.24
CA PRO A 419 -11.96 -25.85 16.93
C PRO A 419 -11.82 -27.37 16.77
N TYR A 420 -12.23 -27.90 15.62
CA TYR A 420 -11.87 -29.26 15.20
C TYR A 420 -10.52 -29.24 14.51
N SER A 421 -9.74 -30.32 14.65
CA SER A 421 -8.44 -30.44 13.97
C SER A 421 -8.57 -30.81 12.49
N VAL A 422 -9.68 -31.46 12.12
CA VAL A 422 -9.99 -31.82 10.73
C VAL A 422 -11.42 -31.39 10.41
N LEU A 423 -11.57 -30.58 9.37
CA LEU A 423 -12.87 -30.22 8.82
C LEU A 423 -13.22 -31.13 7.65
N CYS A 424 -14.50 -31.45 7.50
CA CYS A 424 -15.04 -32.15 6.35
C CYS A 424 -16.30 -31.48 5.80
N ARG A 425 -16.36 -31.35 4.47
CA ARG A 425 -17.54 -30.93 3.70
C ARG A 425 -17.71 -31.82 2.45
N GLY A 426 -18.94 -32.21 2.16
CA GLY A 426 -19.29 -33.13 1.06
C GLY A 426 -19.89 -34.43 1.59
N SER A 427 -19.27 -35.58 1.29
CA SER A 427 -19.75 -36.89 1.75
C SER A 427 -19.64 -37.11 3.27
N CYS A 428 -18.81 -36.32 3.96
CA CYS A 428 -18.86 -36.14 5.41
C CYS A 428 -19.09 -34.65 5.77
N SER A 429 -19.56 -34.39 6.99
CA SER A 429 -19.94 -33.04 7.43
C SER A 429 -19.66 -32.81 8.91
N ASN A 430 -18.78 -31.86 9.22
CA ASN A 430 -18.62 -31.25 10.55
C ASN A 430 -18.29 -29.73 10.49
N TYR A 431 -18.30 -29.15 9.28
CA TYR A 431 -17.81 -27.81 9.00
C TYR A 431 -18.68 -26.67 9.55
N THR A 432 -19.95 -26.95 9.88
CA THR A 432 -20.88 -25.94 10.43
C THR A 432 -20.32 -25.25 11.68
N SER A 433 -19.54 -25.96 12.50
CA SER A 433 -18.84 -25.37 13.65
C SER A 433 -17.86 -24.27 13.25
N PHE A 434 -17.06 -24.50 12.20
CA PHE A 434 -16.14 -23.53 11.63
C PHE A 434 -16.89 -22.35 11.04
N SER A 435 -17.90 -22.61 10.20
CA SER A 435 -18.74 -21.57 9.60
C SER A 435 -19.35 -20.63 10.66
N GLN A 436 -19.87 -21.18 11.77
CA GLN A 436 -20.44 -20.38 12.86
C GLN A 436 -19.38 -19.55 13.59
N ASP A 437 -18.21 -20.12 13.82
CA ASP A 437 -17.12 -19.46 14.54
C ASP A 437 -16.50 -18.34 13.69
N VAL A 438 -16.19 -18.55 12.40
CA VAL A 438 -15.60 -17.51 11.54
C VAL A 438 -16.57 -16.36 11.29
N ARG A 439 -17.88 -16.64 11.19
CA ARG A 439 -18.93 -15.62 11.15
C ARG A 439 -18.89 -14.76 12.42
N ALA A 440 -18.78 -15.40 13.59
CA ALA A 440 -18.64 -14.69 14.85
C ALA A 440 -17.33 -13.91 14.94
N ALA A 441 -16.21 -14.42 14.40
CA ALA A 441 -14.94 -13.69 14.36
C ALA A 441 -15.08 -12.39 13.56
N TYR A 442 -15.59 -12.46 12.34
CA TYR A 442 -15.79 -11.29 11.49
C TYR A 442 -16.79 -10.28 12.08
N GLN A 443 -17.93 -10.75 12.59
CA GLN A 443 -18.91 -9.86 13.20
C GLN A 443 -18.40 -9.23 14.50
N ASN A 444 -17.63 -9.96 15.32
CA ASN A 444 -17.00 -9.36 16.51
C ASN A 444 -15.85 -8.42 16.14
N ALA A 445 -15.12 -8.64 15.04
CA ALA A 445 -14.13 -7.67 14.55
C ALA A 445 -14.79 -6.35 14.15
N LEU A 446 -15.93 -6.41 13.42
CA LEU A 446 -16.74 -5.24 13.10
C LEU A 446 -17.37 -4.59 14.34
N MET A 447 -17.96 -5.37 15.25
CA MET A 447 -18.49 -4.84 16.52
C MET A 447 -17.40 -4.11 17.30
N TRP A 448 -16.22 -4.74 17.46
CA TRP A 448 -15.09 -4.10 18.10
C TRP A 448 -14.70 -2.82 17.37
N TYR A 449 -14.66 -2.81 16.03
CA TYR A 449 -14.33 -1.58 15.32
C TYR A 449 -15.35 -0.47 15.56
N ILE A 450 -16.66 -0.79 15.57
CA ILE A 450 -17.78 0.14 15.74
C ILE A 450 -17.89 0.63 17.19
N THR A 451 -17.66 -0.21 18.18
CA THR A 451 -17.88 0.13 19.60
C THR A 451 -16.59 0.43 20.37
N LYS A 452 -15.45 -0.08 19.89
CA LYS A 452 -14.16 -0.21 20.60
C LYS A 452 -14.27 -0.96 21.93
N GLU A 453 -15.30 -1.79 22.13
CA GLU A 453 -15.42 -2.60 23.34
C GLU A 453 -14.49 -3.81 23.31
N GLN A 454 -13.65 -3.94 24.34
CA GLN A 454 -12.63 -4.99 24.43
C GLN A 454 -13.20 -6.41 24.34
N GLY A 455 -14.40 -6.66 24.85
CA GLY A 455 -14.99 -8.00 24.81
C GLY A 455 -15.18 -8.55 23.39
N HIS A 456 -15.46 -7.67 22.42
CA HIS A 456 -15.55 -8.07 21.02
C HIS A 456 -14.16 -8.32 20.40
N TRP A 457 -13.15 -7.53 20.79
CA TRP A 457 -11.76 -7.78 20.40
C TRP A 457 -11.33 -9.17 20.87
N ASP A 458 -11.52 -9.46 22.16
CA ASP A 458 -11.13 -10.72 22.79
C ASP A 458 -11.80 -11.91 22.10
N ARG A 459 -13.08 -11.75 21.75
CA ARG A 459 -13.85 -12.77 21.04
C ARG A 459 -13.30 -13.03 19.63
N ALA A 460 -13.08 -11.98 18.85
CA ALA A 460 -12.58 -12.11 17.48
C ALA A 460 -11.20 -12.77 17.45
N THR A 461 -10.24 -12.26 18.24
CA THR A 461 -8.87 -12.78 18.29
C THR A 461 -8.78 -14.18 18.87
N THR A 462 -9.59 -14.51 19.88
CA THR A 462 -9.65 -15.89 20.43
C THR A 462 -10.09 -16.89 19.37
N ILE A 463 -11.08 -16.55 18.54
CA ILE A 463 -11.54 -17.43 17.46
C ILE A 463 -10.44 -17.58 16.41
N LEU A 464 -9.86 -16.45 15.97
CA LEU A 464 -8.76 -16.40 14.99
C LEU A 464 -7.59 -17.27 15.43
N ASP A 465 -7.10 -17.10 16.66
CA ASP A 465 -5.97 -17.85 17.20
C ASP A 465 -6.32 -19.33 17.46
N SER A 466 -7.53 -19.64 17.93
CA SER A 466 -7.90 -21.02 18.29
C SER A 466 -8.08 -21.90 17.06
N TRP A 467 -8.81 -21.42 16.05
CA TRP A 467 -8.88 -22.14 14.78
C TRP A 467 -7.55 -22.10 14.06
N GLY A 468 -6.93 -20.92 14.01
CA GLY A 468 -5.64 -20.62 13.40
C GLY A 468 -4.49 -21.48 13.90
N SER A 469 -4.60 -22.08 15.09
CA SER A 469 -3.59 -23.00 15.65
C SER A 469 -3.97 -24.48 15.66
N ASN A 470 -5.27 -24.81 15.59
CA ASN A 470 -5.75 -26.18 15.78
C ASN A 470 -6.14 -26.91 14.49
N LEU A 471 -6.56 -26.19 13.46
CA LEU A 471 -6.97 -26.78 12.18
C LEU A 471 -5.75 -27.28 11.40
N THR A 472 -5.68 -28.58 11.15
CA THR A 472 -4.54 -29.22 10.47
C THR A 472 -4.89 -29.82 9.11
N ASN A 473 -6.18 -30.03 8.82
CA ASN A 473 -6.60 -30.56 7.53
C ASN A 473 -8.05 -30.22 7.19
N ILE A 474 -8.35 -30.18 5.90
CA ILE A 474 -9.71 -30.02 5.35
C ILE A 474 -9.90 -31.10 4.28
N ILE A 475 -10.91 -31.95 4.46
CA ILE A 475 -11.17 -33.12 3.62
C ILE A 475 -12.60 -33.13 3.05
N GLY A 476 -12.84 -34.05 2.12
CA GLY A 476 -14.12 -34.20 1.44
C GLY A 476 -14.08 -33.72 -0.01
N THR A 477 -15.22 -33.74 -0.68
CA THR A 477 -15.32 -33.41 -2.11
C THR A 477 -15.63 -31.94 -2.36
N ASP A 478 -16.01 -31.20 -1.32
CA ASP A 478 -16.52 -29.83 -1.40
C ASP A 478 -15.67 -28.88 -0.56
N THR A 479 -14.35 -29.13 -0.52
CA THR A 479 -13.39 -28.39 0.30
C THR A 479 -13.12 -26.99 -0.23
N SER A 480 -13.03 -26.82 -1.56
CA SER A 480 -12.79 -25.50 -2.17
C SER A 480 -13.92 -24.52 -1.86
N LEU A 481 -15.18 -25.00 -1.91
CA LEU A 481 -16.33 -24.18 -1.53
C LEU A 481 -16.28 -23.78 -0.05
N LEU A 482 -15.91 -24.71 0.85
CA LEU A 482 -15.75 -24.37 2.26
C LEU A 482 -14.74 -23.25 2.48
N VAL A 483 -13.54 -23.37 1.88
CA VAL A 483 -12.48 -22.39 2.12
C VAL A 483 -12.74 -21.07 1.41
N GLY A 484 -13.32 -21.08 0.21
CA GLY A 484 -13.66 -19.85 -0.51
C GLY A 484 -14.79 -19.05 0.14
N LEU A 485 -15.69 -19.71 0.89
CA LEU A 485 -16.73 -19.06 1.68
C LEU A 485 -16.21 -18.64 3.05
N GLU A 486 -15.85 -19.63 3.86
CA GLU A 486 -15.58 -19.43 5.28
C GLU A 486 -14.16 -18.95 5.53
N GLY A 487 -13.22 -19.35 4.69
CA GLY A 487 -11.86 -18.84 4.74
C GLY A 487 -11.78 -17.37 4.38
N ASP A 488 -12.62 -16.89 3.47
CA ASP A 488 -12.71 -15.48 3.10
C ASP A 488 -13.22 -14.62 4.27
N PHE A 489 -14.26 -15.07 4.99
CA PHE A 489 -14.65 -14.45 6.26
C PHE A 489 -13.53 -14.44 7.28
N PHE A 490 -12.81 -15.55 7.38
CA PHE A 490 -11.73 -15.70 8.33
C PHE A 490 -10.59 -14.72 8.03
N ALA A 491 -10.19 -14.59 6.76
CA ALA A 491 -9.22 -13.61 6.27
C ALA A 491 -9.69 -12.17 6.53
N ASN A 492 -10.96 -11.83 6.26
CA ASN A 492 -11.49 -10.49 6.53
C ASN A 492 -11.54 -10.14 8.02
N ALA A 493 -11.88 -11.10 8.88
CA ALA A 493 -11.79 -10.91 10.32
C ALA A 493 -10.33 -10.68 10.76
N GLY A 494 -9.41 -11.49 10.25
CA GLY A 494 -7.98 -11.34 10.49
C GLY A 494 -7.44 -9.99 10.02
N GLU A 495 -7.85 -9.53 8.84
CA GLU A 495 -7.41 -8.26 8.25
C GLU A 495 -7.81 -7.06 9.11
N ILE A 496 -9.09 -6.98 9.51
CA ILE A 496 -9.58 -5.93 10.41
C ILE A 496 -8.80 -5.97 11.73
N MET A 497 -8.66 -7.16 12.32
CA MET A 497 -8.02 -7.29 13.62
C MET A 497 -6.51 -7.00 13.56
N ARG A 498 -5.83 -7.39 12.49
CA ARG A 498 -4.39 -7.14 12.30
C ARG A 498 -4.12 -5.64 12.16
N TRP A 499 -4.84 -4.96 11.27
CA TRP A 499 -4.54 -3.57 10.92
C TRP A 499 -5.16 -2.55 11.88
N GLU A 500 -6.41 -2.77 12.28
CA GLU A 500 -7.11 -1.84 13.15
C GLU A 500 -6.99 -2.26 14.60
N GLY A 501 -7.11 -3.56 14.86
CA GLY A 501 -7.11 -4.15 16.19
C GLY A 501 -5.74 -4.38 16.81
N ASN A 502 -4.65 -4.18 16.07
CA ASN A 502 -3.29 -4.51 16.49
C ASN A 502 -3.16 -5.97 17.01
N TRP A 503 -3.94 -6.88 16.43
CA TRP A 503 -3.85 -8.31 16.73
C TRP A 503 -2.64 -8.90 16.00
N THR A 504 -1.79 -9.59 16.76
CA THR A 504 -0.74 -10.45 16.22
C THR A 504 -1.18 -11.90 16.37
N GLU A 505 -1.18 -12.64 15.27
CA GLU A 505 -1.61 -14.03 15.28
C GLU A 505 -0.76 -14.90 16.23
N LYS A 506 -1.41 -15.80 16.96
CA LYS A 506 -0.72 -16.73 17.85
C LYS A 506 0.04 -17.77 17.05
N GLY A 507 1.35 -17.87 17.29
CA GLY A 507 2.23 -18.82 16.63
C GLY A 507 2.73 -18.38 15.26
N ALA A 508 2.64 -17.09 14.92
CA ALA A 508 3.32 -16.53 13.75
C ALA A 508 4.85 -16.76 13.84
N ALA A 509 5.45 -17.25 12.75
CA ALA A 509 6.89 -17.17 12.53
C ALA A 509 7.18 -17.26 11.03
N ALA A 510 8.39 -16.85 10.64
CA ALA A 510 8.77 -16.68 9.24
C ALA A 510 8.64 -17.97 8.39
N ILE A 511 8.75 -19.18 8.97
CA ILE A 511 8.63 -20.47 8.27
C ILE A 511 8.09 -21.56 9.20
N GLY A 512 7.18 -22.41 8.69
CA GLY A 512 6.89 -23.73 9.27
C GLY A 512 6.02 -23.75 10.52
N THR A 513 5.20 -22.73 10.75
CA THR A 513 4.35 -22.67 11.95
C THR A 513 2.96 -23.26 11.75
N SER A 514 2.22 -23.37 12.84
CA SER A 514 0.81 -23.74 12.82
C SER A 514 -0.10 -22.52 12.95
N GLY A 515 0.34 -21.29 12.60
CA GLY A 515 -0.45 -20.05 12.79
C GLY A 515 -1.52 -19.81 11.72
N PHE A 516 -2.37 -18.80 11.95
CA PHE A 516 -3.47 -18.40 11.07
C PHE A 516 -3.03 -18.19 9.61
N SER A 517 -1.96 -17.43 9.37
CA SER A 517 -1.41 -17.17 8.03
C SER A 517 -0.93 -18.46 7.36
N ASN A 518 -0.35 -19.37 8.14
CA ASN A 518 0.06 -20.68 7.62
C ASN A 518 -1.14 -21.53 7.20
N GLN A 519 -2.27 -21.45 7.92
CA GLN A 519 -3.50 -22.13 7.51
C GLN A 519 -4.09 -21.54 6.22
N LEU A 520 -4.13 -20.21 6.12
CA LEU A 520 -4.58 -19.55 4.89
C LEU A 520 -3.74 -20.00 3.69
N TYR A 521 -2.42 -20.05 3.81
CA TYR A 521 -1.54 -20.46 2.72
C TYR A 521 -1.66 -21.97 2.42
N TRP A 522 -1.36 -22.84 3.40
CA TRP A 522 -1.18 -24.27 3.15
C TRP A 522 -2.46 -25.08 3.09
N LEU A 523 -3.51 -24.66 3.81
CA LEU A 523 -4.78 -25.36 3.82
C LEU A 523 -5.79 -24.71 2.87
N PHE A 524 -5.90 -23.38 2.84
CA PHE A 524 -7.03 -22.72 2.16
C PHE A 524 -6.68 -22.38 0.71
N ALA A 525 -5.57 -21.67 0.47
CA ALA A 525 -5.14 -21.32 -0.87
C ALA A 525 -4.84 -22.56 -1.71
N ARG A 526 -4.22 -23.59 -1.13
CA ARG A 526 -3.98 -24.88 -1.80
C ARG A 526 -5.26 -25.57 -2.30
N GLN A 527 -6.38 -25.43 -1.59
CA GLN A 527 -7.66 -26.02 -2.00
C GLN A 527 -8.34 -25.15 -3.06
N SER A 528 -8.10 -23.83 -3.03
CA SER A 528 -8.72 -22.85 -3.94
C SER A 528 -7.97 -22.68 -5.27
N VAL A 529 -6.68 -23.04 -5.33
CA VAL A 529 -5.84 -22.88 -6.54
C VAL A 529 -6.34 -23.72 -7.72
N VAL A 530 -7.02 -24.83 -7.45
CA VAL A 530 -7.70 -25.63 -8.47
C VAL A 530 -9.08 -25.01 -8.72
N ILE A 531 -9.08 -24.00 -9.58
CA ILE A 531 -10.28 -23.23 -9.92
C ILE A 531 -11.28 -24.18 -10.58
N GLY A 532 -12.45 -24.33 -9.95
CA GLY A 532 -13.56 -25.07 -10.52
C GLY A 532 -14.32 -24.24 -11.57
N GLN A 533 -15.59 -24.52 -11.75
CA GLN A 533 -16.41 -23.97 -12.82
C GLN A 533 -17.56 -23.11 -12.29
N ALA A 534 -17.97 -22.14 -13.09
CA ALA A 534 -19.05 -21.19 -12.83
C ALA A 534 -18.94 -20.54 -11.44
N ASN A 535 -20.03 -20.53 -10.67
CA ASN A 535 -20.06 -19.91 -9.36
C ASN A 535 -19.10 -20.59 -8.37
N TYR A 536 -18.88 -21.90 -8.50
CA TYR A 536 -17.95 -22.66 -7.65
C TYR A 536 -16.48 -22.28 -7.90
N GLY A 537 -16.11 -22.01 -9.16
CA GLY A 537 -14.79 -21.48 -9.46
C GLY A 537 -14.63 -20.02 -9.01
N MET A 538 -15.66 -19.19 -9.18
CA MET A 538 -15.63 -17.78 -8.78
C MET A 538 -15.43 -17.60 -7.26
N VAL A 539 -16.07 -18.43 -6.43
CA VAL A 539 -15.83 -18.37 -4.98
C VAL A 539 -14.39 -18.75 -4.61
N SER A 540 -13.75 -19.64 -5.39
CA SER A 540 -12.33 -19.99 -5.20
C SER A 540 -11.42 -18.84 -5.61
N ILE A 541 -11.72 -18.17 -6.73
CA ILE A 541 -11.03 -16.95 -7.20
C ILE A 541 -11.13 -15.84 -6.15
N LYS A 542 -12.33 -15.58 -5.64
CA LYS A 542 -12.57 -14.61 -4.56
C LYS A 542 -11.73 -14.91 -3.33
N GLY A 543 -11.77 -16.17 -2.86
CA GLY A 543 -10.97 -16.61 -1.71
C GLY A 543 -9.47 -16.38 -1.92
N LEU A 544 -8.93 -16.74 -3.09
CA LEU A 544 -7.51 -16.53 -3.42
C LEU A 544 -7.12 -15.06 -3.47
N LEU A 545 -7.99 -14.16 -3.97
CA LEU A 545 -7.74 -12.72 -3.93
C LEU A 545 -7.57 -12.26 -2.48
N SER A 546 -8.49 -12.66 -1.60
CA SER A 546 -8.41 -12.30 -0.18
C SER A 546 -7.21 -12.91 0.53
N PHE A 547 -6.86 -14.16 0.24
CA PHE A 547 -5.69 -14.81 0.81
C PHE A 547 -4.40 -14.17 0.31
N GLY A 548 -4.32 -13.84 -0.98
CA GLY A 548 -3.18 -13.17 -1.58
C GLY A 548 -2.92 -11.80 -0.94
N VAL A 549 -3.96 -10.99 -0.75
CA VAL A 549 -3.83 -9.69 -0.05
C VAL A 549 -3.44 -9.89 1.41
N TYR A 550 -4.12 -10.75 2.16
CA TYR A 550 -3.81 -10.95 3.58
C TYR A 550 -2.39 -11.51 3.81
N LEU A 551 -1.89 -12.35 2.90
CA LEU A 551 -0.57 -12.97 3.03
C LEU A 551 0.56 -12.13 2.40
N ASP A 552 0.24 -10.96 1.85
CA ASP A 552 1.14 -10.18 0.99
C ASP A 552 1.75 -11.02 -0.16
N ASP A 553 0.99 -12.02 -0.65
CA ASP A 553 1.39 -12.89 -1.76
C ASP A 553 0.87 -12.33 -3.09
N VAL A 554 1.70 -11.47 -3.68
CA VAL A 554 1.44 -10.82 -4.97
C VAL A 554 1.26 -11.84 -6.11
N GLN A 555 1.91 -13.01 -6.05
CA GLN A 555 1.76 -14.04 -7.09
C GLN A 555 0.40 -14.69 -7.02
N MET A 556 -0.05 -15.05 -5.82
CA MET A 556 -1.40 -15.57 -5.58
C MET A 556 -2.47 -14.56 -5.99
N TYR A 557 -2.28 -13.29 -5.62
CA TYR A 557 -3.17 -12.19 -6.01
C TYR A 557 -3.25 -12.05 -7.53
N ASN A 558 -2.12 -11.97 -8.22
CA ASN A 558 -2.07 -11.82 -9.68
C ASN A 558 -2.65 -13.03 -10.41
N TYR A 559 -2.42 -14.25 -9.91
CA TYR A 559 -3.04 -15.46 -10.45
C TYR A 559 -4.57 -15.40 -10.34
N ALA A 560 -5.09 -15.04 -9.17
CA ALA A 560 -6.52 -14.95 -8.93
C ALA A 560 -7.17 -13.81 -9.74
N LEU A 561 -6.52 -12.66 -9.84
CA LEU A 561 -6.97 -11.54 -10.68
C LEU A 561 -7.00 -11.92 -12.16
N HIS A 562 -5.96 -12.60 -12.64
CA HIS A 562 -5.91 -13.11 -14.01
C HIS A 562 -7.04 -14.11 -14.26
N ALA A 563 -7.30 -15.03 -13.32
CA ALA A 563 -8.39 -15.99 -13.43
C ALA A 563 -9.77 -15.31 -13.39
N TRP A 564 -9.96 -14.30 -12.56
CA TRP A 564 -11.19 -13.50 -12.56
C TRP A 564 -11.49 -12.93 -13.95
N GLN A 565 -10.48 -12.44 -14.66
CA GLN A 565 -10.65 -11.83 -15.98
C GLN A 565 -10.72 -12.86 -17.12
N ASN A 566 -9.97 -13.97 -17.02
CA ASN A 566 -9.64 -14.81 -18.17
C ASN A 566 -10.01 -16.29 -18.02
N ASP A 567 -10.38 -16.76 -16.83
CA ASP A 567 -10.76 -18.16 -16.67
C ASP A 567 -12.03 -18.45 -17.47
N LEU A 568 -11.92 -19.39 -18.41
CA LEU A 568 -12.96 -19.68 -19.40
C LEU A 568 -14.23 -20.28 -18.77
N CYS A 569 -14.11 -20.88 -17.59
CA CYS A 569 -15.20 -21.59 -16.95
C CYS A 569 -15.73 -20.87 -15.71
N ALA A 570 -14.91 -20.05 -15.05
CA ALA A 570 -15.22 -19.43 -13.76
C ALA A 570 -14.87 -17.94 -13.68
N GLY A 571 -14.16 -17.37 -14.64
CA GLY A 571 -13.94 -15.94 -14.71
C GLY A 571 -15.23 -15.18 -15.04
N ILE A 572 -15.15 -13.86 -15.16
CA ILE A 572 -16.28 -12.98 -15.44
C ILE A 572 -17.04 -13.39 -16.71
N TYR A 573 -16.32 -13.75 -17.77
CA TYR A 573 -16.89 -14.19 -19.05
C TYR A 573 -17.36 -15.66 -19.04
N GLY A 574 -16.78 -16.49 -18.16
CA GLY A 574 -17.26 -17.86 -17.94
C GLY A 574 -18.57 -17.88 -17.13
N ASN A 575 -18.79 -16.87 -16.29
CA ASN A 575 -19.98 -16.75 -15.45
C ASN A 575 -21.11 -15.94 -16.07
N PHE A 576 -20.82 -14.94 -16.91
CA PHE A 576 -21.85 -14.04 -17.44
C PHE A 576 -21.69 -13.81 -18.94
N ASP A 577 -22.81 -13.82 -19.66
CA ASP A 577 -22.85 -13.57 -21.11
C ASP A 577 -22.75 -12.07 -21.41
N PRO A 578 -21.75 -11.60 -22.18
CA PRO A 578 -21.63 -10.21 -22.56
C PRO A 578 -22.82 -9.67 -23.35
N ALA A 579 -23.57 -10.52 -24.06
CA ALA A 579 -24.70 -10.09 -24.87
C ALA A 579 -25.97 -9.87 -24.02
N THR A 580 -26.34 -10.84 -23.19
CA THR A 580 -27.59 -10.80 -22.42
C THR A 580 -27.41 -10.33 -20.97
N GLY A 581 -26.25 -10.57 -20.36
CA GLY A 581 -26.04 -10.49 -18.91
C GLY A 581 -26.48 -11.74 -18.15
N GLN A 582 -26.96 -12.80 -18.82
CA GLN A 582 -27.37 -14.02 -18.13
C GLN A 582 -26.17 -14.68 -17.44
N SER A 583 -26.43 -15.31 -16.29
CA SER A 583 -25.42 -16.16 -15.67
C SER A 583 -25.37 -17.51 -16.37
N ALA A 584 -24.20 -18.13 -16.38
CA ALA A 584 -23.98 -19.51 -16.82
C ALA A 584 -24.78 -20.54 -16.01
N GLU A 585 -25.23 -20.17 -14.80
CA GLU A 585 -26.08 -20.96 -13.91
C GLU A 585 -27.58 -20.62 -14.04
N THR A 586 -27.97 -19.61 -14.85
CA THR A 586 -29.37 -19.14 -14.95
C THR A 586 -30.35 -20.24 -15.36
N GLY A 587 -29.92 -21.19 -16.18
CA GLY A 587 -30.74 -22.34 -16.58
C GLY A 587 -30.87 -23.44 -15.53
N ARG A 588 -30.03 -23.45 -14.49
CA ARG A 588 -30.03 -24.44 -13.41
C ARG A 588 -31.03 -24.06 -12.32
N ASP A 589 -30.71 -22.99 -11.59
CA ASP A 589 -31.52 -22.41 -10.52
C ASP A 589 -31.02 -21.00 -10.18
N GLN A 590 -31.89 -20.22 -9.56
CA GLN A 590 -31.57 -18.82 -9.25
C GLN A 590 -30.67 -18.66 -8.04
N GLN A 591 -30.55 -19.65 -7.15
CA GLN A 591 -29.69 -19.53 -5.97
C GLN A 591 -28.22 -19.51 -6.38
N HIS A 592 -27.80 -20.42 -7.27
CA HIS A 592 -26.42 -20.45 -7.79
C HIS A 592 -26.12 -19.24 -8.68
N SER A 593 -27.08 -18.83 -9.51
CA SER A 593 -26.96 -17.63 -10.34
C SER A 593 -26.77 -16.36 -9.50
N GLN A 594 -27.54 -16.19 -8.42
CA GLN A 594 -27.45 -15.04 -7.52
C GLN A 594 -26.18 -15.10 -6.66
N GLY A 595 -25.82 -16.28 -6.13
CA GLY A 595 -24.62 -16.44 -5.31
C GLY A 595 -23.33 -16.14 -6.09
N GLY A 596 -23.22 -16.66 -7.32
CA GLY A 596 -22.08 -16.35 -8.20
C GLY A 596 -21.94 -14.86 -8.51
N LEU A 597 -23.07 -14.15 -8.65
CA LEU A 597 -23.09 -12.69 -8.82
C LEU A 597 -22.55 -11.96 -7.59
N GLY A 598 -22.98 -12.35 -6.38
CA GLY A 598 -22.48 -11.79 -5.12
C GLY A 598 -20.98 -12.00 -4.93
N TRP A 599 -20.49 -13.23 -5.14
CA TRP A 599 -19.06 -13.51 -4.99
C TRP A 599 -18.20 -12.81 -6.04
N THR A 600 -18.73 -12.59 -7.25
CA THR A 600 -18.05 -11.75 -8.26
C THR A 600 -17.93 -10.31 -7.79
N ALA A 601 -18.96 -9.76 -7.14
CA ALA A 601 -18.92 -8.42 -6.56
C ALA A 601 -17.94 -8.34 -5.37
N GLU A 602 -17.94 -9.33 -4.48
CA GLU A 602 -16.98 -9.40 -3.37
C GLU A 602 -15.53 -9.48 -3.88
N ALA A 603 -15.25 -10.28 -4.92
CA ALA A 603 -13.94 -10.31 -5.56
C ALA A 603 -13.56 -8.94 -6.15
N ALA A 604 -14.50 -8.28 -6.84
CA ALA A 604 -14.30 -6.93 -7.36
C ALA A 604 -14.10 -5.90 -6.22
N ARG A 605 -14.71 -6.12 -5.04
CA ARG A 605 -14.51 -5.27 -3.85
C ARG A 605 -13.10 -5.43 -3.29
N VAL A 606 -12.60 -6.65 -3.13
CA VAL A 606 -11.22 -6.90 -2.68
C VAL A 606 -10.23 -6.18 -3.58
N VAL A 607 -10.36 -6.36 -4.90
CA VAL A 607 -9.48 -5.71 -5.89
C VAL A 607 -9.64 -4.18 -5.89
N GLN A 608 -10.84 -3.68 -5.63
CA GLN A 608 -11.09 -2.25 -5.47
C GLN A 608 -10.43 -1.66 -4.24
N SER A 609 -10.41 -2.37 -3.12
CA SER A 609 -9.68 -1.96 -1.92
C SER A 609 -8.16 -1.94 -2.14
N GLN A 610 -7.67 -2.69 -3.14
CA GLN A 610 -6.29 -2.67 -3.63
C GLN A 610 -6.05 -1.63 -4.75
N GLY A 611 -6.99 -0.70 -4.97
CA GLY A 611 -6.82 0.42 -5.91
C GLY A 611 -7.26 0.14 -7.36
N THR A 612 -7.77 -1.05 -7.69
CA THR A 612 -8.18 -1.40 -9.07
C THR A 612 -9.69 -1.54 -9.23
N ASP A 613 -10.27 -0.90 -10.25
CA ASP A 613 -11.71 -0.88 -10.44
C ASP A 613 -12.24 -1.99 -11.37
N LEU A 614 -12.55 -3.17 -10.79
CA LEU A 614 -13.23 -4.25 -11.52
C LEU A 614 -14.74 -4.09 -11.67
N TYR A 615 -15.38 -3.20 -10.91
CA TYR A 615 -16.81 -2.94 -11.07
C TYR A 615 -17.11 -2.20 -12.39
N SER A 616 -16.16 -1.42 -12.90
CA SER A 616 -16.27 -0.77 -14.22
C SER A 616 -15.89 -1.68 -15.39
N PHE A 617 -15.37 -2.88 -15.12
CA PHE A 617 -14.77 -3.75 -16.14
C PHE A 617 -15.77 -4.10 -17.25
N ASP A 618 -15.27 -4.08 -18.49
CA ASP A 618 -16.00 -4.35 -19.74
C ASP A 618 -17.37 -3.65 -19.79
N ASN A 619 -17.35 -2.33 -19.69
CA ASN A 619 -18.55 -1.48 -19.72
C ASN A 619 -19.59 -1.83 -18.65
N ASN A 620 -19.13 -2.06 -17.41
CA ASN A 620 -19.94 -2.51 -16.28
C ASN A 620 -20.64 -3.86 -16.53
N MET A 621 -19.90 -4.85 -17.02
CA MET A 621 -20.40 -6.20 -17.28
C MET A 621 -21.11 -6.82 -16.05
N LEU A 622 -20.54 -6.62 -14.86
CA LEU A 622 -21.15 -7.08 -13.61
C LEU A 622 -22.48 -6.35 -13.29
N LEU A 623 -22.60 -5.06 -13.60
CA LEU A 623 -23.88 -4.35 -13.47
C LEU A 623 -24.93 -4.91 -14.44
N LYS A 624 -24.53 -5.20 -15.68
CA LYS A 624 -25.42 -5.80 -16.68
C LYS A 624 -25.97 -7.14 -16.18
N ALA A 625 -25.11 -7.99 -15.62
CA ALA A 625 -25.51 -9.24 -15.01
C ALA A 625 -26.45 -9.05 -13.81
N ALA A 626 -26.18 -8.03 -12.99
CA ALA A 626 -27.03 -7.68 -11.86
C ALA A 626 -28.43 -7.22 -12.28
N GLU A 627 -28.53 -6.35 -13.30
CA GLU A 627 -29.81 -5.90 -13.86
C GLU A 627 -30.61 -7.07 -14.44
N TYR A 628 -29.94 -7.97 -15.17
CA TYR A 628 -30.55 -9.18 -15.71
C TYR A 628 -31.14 -10.06 -14.60
N ALA A 629 -30.32 -10.41 -13.60
CA ALA A 629 -30.71 -11.29 -12.51
C ALA A 629 -31.82 -10.67 -11.67
N ALA A 630 -31.75 -9.36 -11.41
CA ALA A 630 -32.78 -8.61 -10.69
C ALA A 630 -34.12 -8.62 -11.43
N GLN A 631 -34.11 -8.34 -12.75
CA GLN A 631 -35.32 -8.37 -13.58
C GLN A 631 -36.01 -9.73 -13.49
N TYR A 632 -35.26 -10.82 -13.69
CA TYR A 632 -35.82 -12.16 -13.67
C TYR A 632 -36.38 -12.54 -12.30
N ASN A 633 -35.65 -12.26 -11.22
CA ASN A 633 -36.07 -12.59 -9.85
C ASN A 633 -37.20 -11.69 -9.30
N LEU A 634 -37.48 -10.56 -9.96
CA LEU A 634 -38.69 -9.76 -9.73
C LEU A 634 -39.94 -10.30 -10.45
N GLY A 635 -39.82 -11.42 -11.18
CA GLY A 635 -40.95 -12.06 -11.85
C GLY A 635 -41.15 -11.64 -13.31
N TYR A 636 -40.23 -10.88 -13.90
CA TYR A 636 -40.29 -10.48 -15.31
C TYR A 636 -39.53 -11.44 -16.20
N ASP A 637 -39.93 -11.51 -17.47
CA ASP A 637 -39.20 -12.27 -18.48
C ASP A 637 -37.92 -11.54 -18.88
N VAL A 638 -36.92 -12.33 -19.29
CA VAL A 638 -35.58 -11.88 -19.71
C VAL A 638 -35.17 -12.65 -20.96
N PRO A 639 -34.32 -12.09 -21.84
CA PRO A 639 -33.75 -12.84 -22.96
C PRO A 639 -32.90 -14.00 -22.44
N TYR A 640 -32.77 -15.09 -23.20
CA TYR A 640 -31.92 -16.22 -22.81
C TYR A 640 -31.27 -16.82 -24.07
N ASP A 641 -29.97 -16.99 -24.04
CA ASP A 641 -29.20 -17.72 -25.04
C ASP A 641 -28.89 -19.14 -24.54
N GLU A 642 -29.51 -20.14 -25.17
CA GLU A 642 -29.29 -21.56 -24.87
C GLU A 642 -27.86 -22.04 -25.17
N LYS A 643 -27.06 -21.25 -25.88
CA LYS A 643 -25.66 -21.55 -26.20
C LYS A 643 -24.68 -21.07 -25.12
N PHE A 644 -25.14 -20.24 -24.18
CA PHE A 644 -24.33 -19.79 -23.06
C PHE A 644 -24.73 -20.52 -21.77
N TYR A 645 -23.87 -21.44 -21.34
CA TYR A 645 -24.06 -22.26 -20.15
C TYR A 645 -22.71 -22.61 -19.54
N ARG A 646 -22.71 -22.96 -18.25
CA ARG A 646 -21.49 -23.32 -17.51
C ARG A 646 -20.68 -24.43 -18.18
N CYS A 647 -19.38 -24.43 -17.96
CA CYS A 647 -18.58 -25.62 -18.19
C CYS A 647 -19.15 -26.81 -17.42
N GLU A 648 -19.09 -27.99 -18.06
CA GLU A 648 -19.58 -29.25 -17.51
C GLU A 648 -21.06 -29.24 -17.09
N ALA A 649 -21.90 -28.46 -17.79
CA ALA A 649 -23.35 -28.37 -17.51
C ALA A 649 -24.05 -29.73 -17.46
N ILE A 650 -23.54 -30.74 -18.18
CA ILE A 650 -24.07 -32.12 -18.16
C ILE A 650 -24.07 -32.73 -16.76
N LEU A 651 -23.12 -32.34 -15.90
CA LEU A 651 -23.02 -32.84 -14.52
C LEU A 651 -24.17 -32.34 -13.62
N VAL A 652 -24.87 -31.29 -14.06
CA VAL A 652 -25.99 -30.66 -13.33
C VAL A 652 -27.27 -30.60 -14.18
N ASN A 653 -27.43 -31.54 -15.12
CA ASN A 653 -28.60 -31.68 -15.99
C ASN A 653 -28.82 -30.52 -17.01
N GLY A 654 -27.76 -29.85 -17.42
CA GLY A 654 -27.77 -28.89 -18.54
C GLY A 654 -27.20 -29.47 -19.85
N PRO A 655 -27.11 -28.67 -20.94
CA PRO A 655 -27.59 -27.29 -21.06
C PRO A 655 -29.13 -27.22 -21.00
N TRP A 656 -29.66 -26.04 -20.68
CA TRP A 656 -31.09 -25.83 -20.45
C TRP A 656 -31.71 -25.02 -21.59
N SER A 657 -33.01 -25.23 -21.84
CA SER A 657 -33.73 -24.53 -22.91
C SER A 657 -34.29 -23.16 -22.50
N GLY A 658 -34.10 -22.75 -21.24
CA GLY A 658 -34.60 -21.48 -20.72
C GLY A 658 -34.16 -21.21 -19.27
N PRO A 659 -34.42 -20.00 -18.76
CA PRO A 659 -34.16 -19.65 -17.37
C PRO A 659 -34.96 -20.52 -16.40
N SER A 660 -34.31 -21.04 -15.37
CA SER A 660 -34.95 -21.93 -14.40
C SER A 660 -35.87 -21.15 -13.46
N PRO A 661 -37.14 -21.59 -13.28
CA PRO A 661 -38.02 -21.02 -12.25
C PRO A 661 -37.63 -21.47 -10.84
N MET A 662 -36.69 -22.41 -10.69
CA MET A 662 -36.26 -22.93 -9.40
C MET A 662 -35.54 -21.84 -8.59
N GLY A 663 -36.03 -21.58 -7.38
CA GLY A 663 -35.47 -20.55 -6.50
C GLY A 663 -35.74 -19.12 -6.99
N ARG A 664 -36.57 -18.92 -8.03
CA ARG A 664 -36.90 -17.59 -8.54
C ARG A 664 -37.62 -16.75 -7.49
N GLY A 665 -37.13 -15.55 -7.27
CA GLY A 665 -37.69 -14.62 -6.29
C GLY A 665 -36.61 -13.97 -5.44
N TYR A 666 -36.95 -12.88 -4.76
CA TYR A 666 -36.07 -12.17 -3.85
C TYR A 666 -36.32 -12.52 -2.38
N GLN A 667 -37.42 -13.23 -2.07
CA GLN A 667 -37.87 -13.42 -0.69
C GLN A 667 -36.93 -14.29 0.14
N SER A 668 -36.31 -15.30 -0.48
CA SER A 668 -35.32 -16.20 0.13
C SER A 668 -33.97 -16.08 -0.58
N SER A 669 -33.69 -14.90 -1.15
CA SER A 669 -32.49 -14.65 -1.92
C SER A 669 -31.25 -14.58 -1.04
N PRO A 670 -30.08 -15.03 -1.53
CA PRO A 670 -28.81 -14.82 -0.83
C PRO A 670 -28.54 -13.31 -0.64
N SER A 671 -27.74 -12.96 0.37
CA SER A 671 -27.41 -11.56 0.69
C SER A 671 -26.40 -10.95 -0.30
N VAL A 672 -26.85 -10.70 -1.53
CA VAL A 672 -26.00 -10.29 -2.67
C VAL A 672 -26.35 -8.93 -3.25
N TRP A 673 -27.51 -8.39 -2.90
CA TRP A 673 -28.08 -7.25 -3.62
C TRP A 673 -27.56 -5.93 -3.11
N ASP A 674 -27.26 -5.82 -1.81
CA ASP A 674 -26.81 -4.57 -1.21
C ASP A 674 -25.42 -4.16 -1.71
N ILE A 675 -24.46 -5.10 -1.82
CA ILE A 675 -23.12 -4.77 -2.34
C ILE A 675 -23.19 -4.19 -3.76
N LEU A 676 -24.06 -4.75 -4.61
CA LEU A 676 -24.28 -4.27 -5.97
C LEU A 676 -25.03 -2.93 -5.98
N TYR A 677 -26.13 -2.84 -5.22
CA TYR A 677 -26.95 -1.63 -5.15
C TYR A 677 -26.15 -0.44 -4.63
N TYR A 678 -25.46 -0.60 -3.50
CA TYR A 678 -24.67 0.47 -2.93
C TYR A 678 -23.49 0.82 -3.82
N GLN A 679 -22.82 -0.15 -4.44
CA GLN A 679 -21.71 0.16 -5.34
C GLN A 679 -22.15 0.91 -6.60
N TYR A 680 -23.18 0.43 -7.31
CA TYR A 680 -23.57 1.04 -8.58
C TYR A 680 -24.56 2.19 -8.43
N VAL A 681 -25.64 1.98 -7.68
CA VAL A 681 -26.73 2.96 -7.59
C VAL A 681 -26.36 4.08 -6.65
N VAL A 682 -25.85 3.77 -5.46
CA VAL A 682 -25.55 4.80 -4.45
C VAL A 682 -24.19 5.40 -4.71
N LYS A 683 -23.09 4.69 -4.50
CA LYS A 683 -21.72 5.21 -4.65
C LYS A 683 -21.48 5.84 -6.03
N ARG A 684 -21.73 5.07 -7.10
CA ARG A 684 -21.49 5.51 -8.48
C ARG A 684 -22.59 6.35 -9.11
N GLY A 685 -23.74 6.51 -8.46
CA GLY A 685 -24.86 7.26 -9.00
C GLY A 685 -25.46 6.70 -10.30
N VAL A 686 -25.12 5.47 -10.70
CA VAL A 686 -25.59 4.86 -11.95
C VAL A 686 -27.09 4.59 -11.88
N THR A 687 -27.78 4.79 -12.99
CA THR A 687 -29.20 4.42 -13.11
C THR A 687 -29.31 2.93 -13.42
N ALA A 688 -29.67 2.14 -12.41
CA ALA A 688 -29.86 0.69 -12.50
C ALA A 688 -31.31 0.36 -12.06
N PRO A 689 -32.29 0.38 -12.98
CA PRO A 689 -33.71 0.31 -12.63
C PRO A 689 -34.12 -1.01 -11.98
N TRP A 690 -33.58 -2.14 -12.39
CA TRP A 690 -33.95 -3.44 -11.83
C TRP A 690 -33.28 -3.70 -10.49
N LEU A 691 -32.02 -3.34 -10.35
CA LEU A 691 -31.26 -3.39 -9.11
C LEU A 691 -31.89 -2.47 -8.04
N THR A 692 -32.33 -1.27 -8.44
CA THR A 692 -33.08 -0.38 -7.54
C THR A 692 -34.43 -0.99 -7.12
N LYS A 693 -35.15 -1.64 -8.05
CA LYS A 693 -36.45 -2.28 -7.73
C LYS A 693 -36.29 -3.47 -6.80
N ILE A 694 -35.29 -4.33 -7.03
CA ILE A 694 -35.09 -5.52 -6.20
C ILE A 694 -34.59 -5.15 -4.80
N LYS A 695 -33.72 -4.14 -4.67
CA LYS A 695 -33.35 -3.57 -3.38
C LYS A 695 -34.59 -3.13 -2.59
N LYS A 696 -35.45 -2.30 -3.20
CA LYS A 696 -36.72 -1.87 -2.56
C LYS A 696 -37.62 -3.04 -2.18
N ALA A 697 -37.67 -4.07 -3.01
CA ALA A 697 -38.48 -5.25 -2.75
C ALA A 697 -37.94 -6.03 -1.54
N ILE A 698 -36.62 -6.14 -1.40
CA ILE A 698 -35.95 -6.74 -0.24
C ILE A 698 -36.14 -5.90 1.02
N ASP A 699 -36.00 -4.57 0.94
CA ASP A 699 -36.24 -3.66 2.06
C ASP A 699 -37.67 -3.77 2.59
N SER A 700 -38.66 -3.95 1.69
CA SER A 700 -40.06 -4.10 2.06
C SER A 700 -40.37 -5.35 2.90
N ILE A 701 -39.46 -6.33 2.89
CA ILE A 701 -39.56 -7.56 3.69
C ILE A 701 -38.55 -7.59 4.86
N GLY A 702 -37.93 -6.44 5.18
CA GLY A 702 -37.01 -6.29 6.31
C GLY A 702 -35.52 -6.25 5.96
N GLY A 703 -35.17 -6.08 4.68
CA GLY A 703 -33.77 -6.00 4.22
C GLY A 703 -33.15 -7.36 3.94
N GLU A 704 -31.83 -7.40 3.69
CA GLU A 704 -31.08 -8.65 3.61
C GLU A 704 -31.29 -9.47 4.88
N ARG A 705 -31.68 -10.74 4.74
CA ARG A 705 -32.18 -11.54 5.85
C ARG A 705 -31.12 -11.65 6.95
N ILE A 706 -31.47 -11.12 8.11
CA ILE A 706 -30.75 -11.23 9.37
C ILE A 706 -30.82 -12.70 9.81
N GLY A 707 -29.83 -13.51 9.42
CA GLY A 707 -29.85 -14.96 9.55
C GLY A 707 -30.30 -15.45 10.92
N THR A 708 -31.54 -15.94 11.01
CA THR A 708 -32.00 -16.77 12.13
C THR A 708 -31.56 -18.20 11.84
N THR A 709 -30.47 -18.64 12.45
CA THR A 709 -30.01 -20.04 12.57
C THR A 709 -29.46 -20.77 11.34
N ASN A 710 -29.73 -20.35 10.10
CA ASN A 710 -29.07 -20.88 8.89
C ASN A 710 -27.94 -19.95 8.44
N ILE A 711 -26.76 -20.52 8.19
CA ILE A 711 -25.56 -19.80 7.77
C ILE A 711 -25.75 -19.34 6.32
N ASP A 712 -25.58 -18.04 6.08
CA ASP A 712 -25.59 -17.43 4.75
C ASP A 712 -24.19 -17.53 4.14
N ASP A 713 -24.12 -17.82 2.83
CA ASP A 713 -22.88 -17.92 2.05
C ASP A 713 -22.27 -16.54 1.73
N HIS A 714 -22.96 -15.47 2.12
CA HIS A 714 -22.55 -14.08 1.93
C HIS A 714 -22.45 -13.30 3.25
N PRO A 715 -21.77 -12.13 3.25
CA PRO A 715 -21.60 -11.31 4.45
C PRO A 715 -22.89 -10.90 5.15
N SER A 716 -24.03 -10.85 4.45
CA SER A 716 -25.25 -10.25 5.00
C SER A 716 -24.99 -8.82 5.48
N TRP A 717 -25.97 -8.22 6.14
CA TRP A 717 -25.83 -6.89 6.76
C TRP A 717 -25.43 -5.81 5.75
N GLY A 718 -25.81 -5.93 4.48
CA GLY A 718 -25.32 -5.04 3.45
C GLY A 718 -25.64 -3.55 3.69
N ASP A 719 -26.81 -3.26 4.25
CA ASP A 719 -27.17 -1.92 4.75
C ASP A 719 -26.21 -1.38 5.82
N LEU A 720 -25.57 -2.23 6.61
CA LEU A 720 -24.53 -1.83 7.55
C LEU A 720 -23.20 -1.63 6.83
N ILE A 721 -22.75 -2.62 6.06
CA ILE A 721 -21.35 -2.73 5.65
C ILE A 721 -21.05 -2.15 4.25
N TRP A 722 -22.05 -2.00 3.39
CA TRP A 722 -21.85 -1.53 2.01
C TRP A 722 -22.38 -0.10 1.77
N SER A 723 -23.14 0.46 2.72
CA SER A 723 -23.84 1.72 2.56
C SER A 723 -22.94 2.95 2.37
N TYR A 724 -23.52 3.97 1.75
CA TYR A 724 -22.92 5.29 1.55
C TYR A 724 -23.95 6.40 1.86
N PRO A 725 -23.53 7.55 2.43
CA PRO A 725 -24.43 8.63 2.86
C PRO A 725 -25.28 9.28 1.75
N GLY A 726 -24.86 9.16 0.49
CA GLY A 726 -25.45 9.91 -0.61
C GLY A 726 -25.23 9.25 -1.96
N LYS A 727 -26.22 9.43 -2.86
CA LYS A 727 -26.17 8.89 -4.22
C LYS A 727 -25.31 9.76 -5.13
N GLY A 728 -24.30 9.16 -5.78
CA GLY A 728 -23.42 9.79 -6.76
C GLY A 728 -22.42 10.76 -6.14
N SER A 729 -22.36 10.84 -4.81
CA SER A 729 -21.42 11.71 -4.08
C SER A 729 -20.06 11.05 -3.84
N PHE A 730 -19.92 9.78 -4.24
CA PHE A 730 -18.76 8.93 -3.98
C PHE A 730 -18.22 8.35 -5.30
N LEU A 731 -18.26 9.16 -6.36
CA LEU A 731 -17.73 8.79 -7.66
C LEU A 731 -16.22 8.66 -7.55
N ASN A 732 -15.68 7.60 -8.15
CA ASN A 732 -14.26 7.57 -8.50
C ASN A 732 -14.06 8.66 -9.55
N ASN A 733 -13.59 9.82 -9.12
CA ASN A 733 -13.15 10.86 -10.03
C ASN A 733 -11.75 11.29 -9.60
N ASP A 734 -10.93 11.71 -10.56
CA ASP A 734 -9.52 12.06 -10.38
C ASP A 734 -9.30 13.35 -9.53
N SER A 735 -10.33 13.83 -8.83
CA SER A 735 -10.36 15.09 -8.08
C SER A 735 -10.97 15.00 -6.68
N TYR A 736 -11.51 13.85 -6.29
CA TYR A 736 -11.95 13.55 -4.93
C TYR A 736 -11.14 12.34 -4.47
N THR A 737 -10.60 12.42 -3.25
CA THR A 737 -9.91 11.32 -2.62
C THR A 737 -10.82 10.09 -2.65
N ILE A 738 -10.47 9.15 -3.53
CA ILE A 738 -10.63 7.71 -3.36
C ILE A 738 -10.25 7.42 -1.89
N TRP A 739 -11.14 7.26 -0.90
CA TRP A 739 -12.50 6.71 -0.94
C TRP A 739 -13.39 7.18 0.24
N GLY A 740 -14.14 8.28 0.11
CA GLY A 740 -15.12 8.63 1.16
C GLY A 740 -15.77 9.98 0.98
N GLY A 741 -16.84 10.03 0.20
CA GLY A 741 -17.67 11.20 -0.04
C GLY A 741 -18.16 11.91 1.23
N GLY A 742 -17.83 13.19 1.25
CA GLY A 742 -18.54 14.25 1.93
C GLY A 742 -18.31 15.52 1.11
N GLU A 743 -19.35 16.34 0.93
CA GLU A 743 -19.16 17.68 0.37
C GLU A 743 -18.51 18.59 1.41
N ILE A 744 -17.56 19.39 0.95
CA ILE A 744 -16.98 20.49 1.72
C ILE A 744 -18.08 21.53 1.93
N GLY A 745 -18.49 21.73 3.19
CA GLY A 745 -19.43 22.80 3.56
C GLY A 745 -18.90 24.17 3.15
N GLN A 746 -19.81 25.13 2.97
CA GLN A 746 -19.61 26.43 2.30
C GLN A 746 -18.45 27.31 2.84
N ASN A 747 -17.80 26.94 3.95
CA ASN A 747 -16.69 27.64 4.59
C ASN A 747 -15.44 26.77 4.89
N GLY A 748 -15.31 25.56 4.33
CA GLY A 748 -14.04 24.82 4.35
C GLY A 748 -13.56 24.30 5.71
N THR A 749 -14.44 24.11 6.69
CA THR A 749 -14.11 23.50 7.99
C THR A 749 -14.85 22.18 8.18
N GLY A 750 -14.14 21.05 8.12
CA GLY A 750 -14.63 19.77 8.67
C GLY A 750 -14.49 19.80 10.20
N ASN A 751 -15.59 19.65 10.93
CA ASN A 751 -15.64 19.67 12.41
C ASN A 751 -14.91 18.44 12.99
N LEU A 752 -13.99 18.52 13.95
CA LEU A 752 -14.15 18.89 15.38
C LEU A 752 -15.27 18.13 16.10
N ASN A 753 -14.92 17.07 16.84
CA ASN A 753 -15.68 16.68 18.03
C ASN A 753 -15.38 17.70 19.13
N LEU A 754 -16.31 18.65 19.29
CA LEU A 754 -16.43 19.47 20.49
C LEU A 754 -17.07 18.62 21.60
N THR A 755 -16.24 18.13 22.53
CA THR A 755 -16.28 18.40 23.99
C THR A 755 -15.13 17.68 24.66
#